data_AF-A0A6L6QAR7-F1
#
_entry.id   AF-A0A6L6QAR7-F1
#
_cell.length_a   1.000
_cell.length_b   1.000
_cell.length_c   1.000
_cell.angle_alpha   90.00
_cell.angle_beta   90.00
_cell.angle_gamma   90.00
#
_symmetry.space_group_name_H-M   'P 1'
#
loop_
_entity.id
_entity.type
_entity.pdbx_description
1 polymer ?
#
loop_
_entity_poly.entity_id
_entity_poly.type
_entity_poly.pdbx_seq_one_letter_code
_entity_poly.pdbx_strand_id
1 'polypeptide(L)'
;MKLRLIACAAVVCARAYAQETPPIVQVKASADTLRQQDTASRIVVTRDELLKYGDPTVLDALKRLPGVSVVDNVPRMRGLGAGYTQVLVDGSTPPPGFALENLSPEMIEKIEVVRSAVAEYSTRAIAGTINVVLRKPASKPSSEWRASLGGAPSRSMDSLSGTRADKAGDMSYTFSAALNHGSLQASSHTDLRSWDANGAPLYLQRENQDLVEHIWNASTNARMSLQLAPGRKLDWSLRANYIDIRSSSDGGIASLFGPENPLARMLKSRVNRMGSAGTDLGWSVKLDDGSAFETTLKASAARALRHFVRHAYTAGGELALDRVNDTGPTGKSVSWKGKYSTPLATGHIASAGWDTSYTNQGDHELQFEPPLPLNAGAPFDREYHSRLTTFSAFLQDEWEVNPNLSVYAGVRREAGIAHSAGSDFPPISSHSGVTSPLLQALWKIPGESKSQLRAALARTYKLPPAYEFVPRRGTNDYNSPVSPDYSGNPNLRPEISHGLDLAWDYYWAEGALLSLSAGARRINDAIVTMTEFDGVRWVSSPHNIGKARSRSLEMELKFPHQDLKFSFSAGRHFSSIDNAPGPNNRLGQQSPWTGNLMLDYVHGPWSAGANLALSTGGWSRITPAQSSYSGVRRSVEAYVGYKIDAASKIRVTALNVAHPAILQGTQVYVPDGRSESMERTPGRASLRLNYEHRF
;
A
#
# COMPACT_ATOMS: atom_id res chain seq x y z
N MET A 1 -27.49 37.90 4.94
CA MET A 1 -28.50 37.32 5.85
C MET A 1 -29.10 36.07 5.21
N LYS A 2 -28.50 34.90 5.48
CA LYS A 2 -29.01 33.51 5.25
C LYS A 2 -27.82 32.55 5.43
N LEU A 3 -27.54 32.20 6.68
CA LEU A 3 -26.57 31.17 7.08
C LEU A 3 -26.98 30.65 8.46
N ARG A 4 -28.14 29.99 8.52
CA ARG A 4 -28.65 29.26 9.70
C ARG A 4 -29.62 28.19 9.20
N LEU A 5 -29.12 26.96 8.97
CA LEU A 5 -29.93 25.72 8.91
C LEU A 5 -29.06 24.48 8.57
N ILE A 6 -28.08 24.11 9.41
CA ILE A 6 -27.54 22.73 9.47
C ILE A 6 -27.14 22.37 10.92
N ALA A 7 -28.03 22.58 11.89
CA ALA A 7 -27.86 22.10 13.26
C ALA A 7 -29.22 21.93 13.92
N CYS A 8 -30.00 20.93 13.50
CA CYS A 8 -31.15 20.43 14.24
C CYS A 8 -31.68 19.15 13.58
N ALA A 9 -31.11 17.99 13.92
CA ALA A 9 -31.74 16.68 13.75
C ALA A 9 -30.93 15.60 14.49
N ALA A 10 -30.82 15.70 15.82
CA ALA A 10 -30.41 14.59 16.70
C ALA A 10 -30.66 14.95 18.18
N VAL A 11 -31.89 15.31 18.54
CA VAL A 11 -32.31 15.36 19.95
C VAL A 11 -33.77 14.93 20.03
N VAL A 12 -34.04 13.65 20.24
CA VAL A 12 -35.28 13.18 20.90
C VAL A 12 -34.96 11.91 21.71
N CYS A 13 -34.98 12.11 23.03
CA CYS A 13 -35.26 11.18 24.14
C CYS A 13 -34.50 9.85 24.28
N ALA A 14 -33.72 9.74 25.36
CA ALA A 14 -33.77 8.58 26.24
C ALA A 14 -33.65 9.02 27.71
N ARG A 15 -34.59 8.53 28.52
CA ARG A 15 -34.71 8.77 29.96
C ARG A 15 -33.57 8.08 30.73
N ALA A 16 -33.22 8.66 31.85
CA ALA A 16 -32.32 8.12 32.85
C ALA A 16 -32.73 6.71 33.32
N TYR A 17 -31.80 5.78 33.26
CA TYR A 17 -31.63 4.73 34.26
C TYR A 17 -30.14 4.70 34.60
N ALA A 18 -29.81 5.11 35.84
CA ALA A 18 -28.49 4.97 36.40
C ALA A 18 -28.27 3.48 36.70
N GLN A 19 -27.36 2.85 35.98
CA GLN A 19 -26.78 1.57 36.36
C GLN A 19 -25.27 1.73 36.22
N GLU A 20 -24.55 1.51 37.32
CA GLU A 20 -23.10 1.64 37.39
C GLU A 20 -22.45 0.80 36.28
N THR A 21 -21.99 1.46 35.22
CA THR A 21 -21.08 0.84 34.25
C THR A 21 -19.76 0.57 34.97
N PRO A 22 -19.36 -0.71 35.16
CA PRO A 22 -18.03 -0.98 35.66
C PRO A 22 -17.02 -0.39 34.68
N PRO A 23 -15.92 0.21 35.17
CA PRO A 23 -14.92 0.79 34.30
C PRO A 23 -14.41 -0.29 33.35
N ILE A 24 -14.48 -0.04 32.04
CA ILE A 24 -13.72 -0.81 31.06
C ILE A 24 -12.26 -0.59 31.45
N VAL A 25 -11.73 -1.56 32.20
CA VAL A 25 -10.32 -1.62 32.51
C VAL A 25 -9.62 -1.73 31.16
N GLN A 26 -8.98 -0.65 30.72
CA GLN A 26 -7.99 -0.71 29.66
C GLN A 26 -6.78 -1.47 30.22
N VAL A 27 -6.94 -2.78 30.42
CA VAL A 27 -5.81 -3.68 30.56
C VAL A 27 -5.06 -3.58 29.24
N LYS A 28 -3.73 -3.50 29.29
CA LYS A 28 -2.85 -3.75 28.15
C LYS A 28 -3.09 -5.18 27.65
N ALA A 29 -4.18 -5.40 26.93
CA ALA A 29 -4.52 -6.68 26.35
C ALA A 29 -3.45 -7.03 25.31
N SER A 30 -3.04 -8.31 25.27
CA SER A 30 -2.11 -8.77 24.24
C SER A 30 -2.77 -8.65 22.86
N ALA A 31 -1.96 -8.58 21.80
CA ALA A 31 -2.46 -8.54 20.43
C ALA A 31 -3.39 -9.73 20.10
N ASP A 32 -3.11 -10.90 20.68
CA ASP A 32 -3.93 -12.10 20.49
C ASP A 32 -5.28 -11.99 21.23
N THR A 33 -5.32 -11.40 22.43
CA THR A 33 -6.57 -11.12 23.15
C THR A 33 -7.44 -10.13 22.38
N LEU A 34 -6.84 -9.09 21.78
CA LEU A 34 -7.56 -8.16 20.92
C LEU A 34 -8.15 -8.87 19.69
N ARG A 35 -7.40 -9.77 19.05
CA ARG A 35 -7.91 -10.57 17.93
C ARG A 35 -9.04 -11.50 18.34
N GLN A 36 -8.93 -12.18 19.49
CA GLN A 36 -9.95 -13.11 20.00
C GLN A 36 -11.32 -12.44 20.18
N GLN A 37 -11.34 -11.18 20.61
CA GLN A 37 -12.57 -10.44 20.87
C GLN A 37 -13.10 -9.67 19.65
N ASP A 38 -12.29 -9.52 18.60
CA ASP A 38 -12.63 -8.73 17.42
C ASP A 38 -13.45 -9.54 16.40
N THR A 39 -14.67 -9.06 16.12
CA THR A 39 -15.58 -9.65 15.12
C THR A 39 -15.03 -9.54 13.69
N ALA A 40 -14.21 -8.52 13.41
CA ALA A 40 -13.63 -8.26 12.08
C ALA A 40 -12.31 -8.99 11.79
N SER A 41 -11.87 -9.88 12.69
CA SER A 41 -10.63 -10.65 12.58
C SER A 41 -9.38 -9.77 12.37
N ARG A 42 -9.33 -8.61 13.02
CA ARG A 42 -8.18 -7.70 12.98
C ARG A 42 -6.95 -8.38 13.58
N ILE A 43 -5.87 -8.40 12.81
CA ILE A 43 -4.55 -8.82 13.27
C ILE A 43 -3.79 -7.55 13.66
N VAL A 44 -3.33 -7.47 14.91
CA VAL A 44 -2.54 -6.34 15.40
C VAL A 44 -1.10 -6.78 15.52
N VAL A 45 -0.20 -6.02 14.91
CA VAL A 45 1.25 -6.19 15.00
C VAL A 45 1.80 -5.00 15.74
N THR A 46 2.37 -5.27 16.91
CA THR A 46 2.80 -4.21 17.83
C THR A 46 4.15 -3.61 17.43
N ARG A 47 4.46 -2.40 17.89
CA ARG A 47 5.77 -1.77 17.71
C ARG A 47 6.93 -2.69 18.07
N ASP A 48 6.86 -3.36 19.23
CA ASP A 48 7.94 -4.22 19.68
C ASP A 48 8.17 -5.38 18.69
N GLU A 49 7.11 -5.90 18.06
CA GLU A 49 7.21 -6.91 16.99
C GLU A 49 7.79 -6.34 15.70
N LEU A 50 7.40 -5.14 15.29
CA LEU A 50 7.96 -4.49 14.09
C LEU A 50 9.46 -4.22 14.23
N LEU A 51 9.90 -3.83 15.43
CA LEU A 51 11.32 -3.55 15.72
C LEU A 51 12.15 -4.83 15.93
N LYS A 52 11.52 -6.01 16.03
CA LYS A 52 12.24 -7.30 16.13
C LYS A 52 13.07 -7.64 14.91
N TYR A 53 12.95 -6.95 13.78
CA TYR A 53 13.74 -7.29 12.59
C TYR A 53 14.71 -6.19 12.15
N GLY A 54 14.60 -4.98 12.71
CA GLY A 54 15.43 -3.84 12.28
C GLY A 54 15.18 -3.48 10.81
N ASP A 55 13.93 -3.67 10.37
CA ASP A 55 13.49 -3.31 9.02
C ASP A 55 13.63 -1.77 8.87
N PRO A 56 14.17 -1.29 7.73
CA PRO A 56 14.47 0.15 7.55
C PRO A 56 13.20 0.96 7.25
N THR A 57 12.17 0.27 6.76
CA THR A 57 10.94 0.83 6.26
C THR A 57 9.78 -0.02 6.74
N VAL A 58 8.62 0.61 6.91
CA VAL A 58 7.37 -0.08 7.25
C VAL A 58 7.03 -1.12 6.18
N LEU A 59 7.33 -0.83 4.92
CA LEU A 59 7.10 -1.74 3.81
C LEU A 59 7.87 -3.06 3.95
N ASP A 60 9.10 -3.03 4.44
CA ASP A 60 9.87 -4.26 4.70
C ASP A 60 9.26 -5.07 5.85
N ALA A 61 8.79 -4.40 6.91
CA ALA A 61 8.08 -5.06 8.01
C ALA A 61 6.76 -5.71 7.54
N LEU A 62 6.07 -5.12 6.55
CA LEU A 62 4.84 -5.69 5.97
C LEU A 62 5.06 -7.08 5.34
N LYS A 63 6.26 -7.39 4.82
CA LYS A 63 6.60 -8.70 4.22
C LYS A 63 6.47 -9.86 5.18
N ARG A 64 6.53 -9.58 6.49
CA ARG A 64 6.51 -10.57 7.56
C ARG A 64 5.12 -10.84 8.10
N LEU A 65 4.15 -10.00 7.75
CA LEU A 65 2.82 -10.10 8.31
C LEU A 65 2.06 -11.27 7.67
N PRO A 66 1.29 -12.03 8.45
CA PRO A 66 0.55 -13.18 7.94
C PRO A 66 -0.48 -12.74 6.90
N GLY A 67 -0.46 -13.39 5.73
CA GLY A 67 -1.37 -13.10 4.62
C GLY A 67 -1.06 -11.80 3.85
N VAL A 68 0.09 -11.16 4.13
CA VAL A 68 0.59 -9.99 3.40
C VAL A 68 1.82 -10.38 2.60
N SER A 69 1.85 -9.99 1.34
CA SER A 69 3.02 -10.09 0.46
C SER A 69 3.37 -8.70 -0.04
N VAL A 70 4.64 -8.43 -0.31
CA VAL A 70 5.06 -7.19 -0.95
C VAL A 70 5.71 -7.53 -2.27
N VAL A 71 5.14 -7.02 -3.36
CA VAL A 71 5.65 -7.22 -4.72
C VAL A 71 5.78 -5.86 -5.36
N ASP A 72 6.98 -5.55 -5.84
CA ASP A 72 7.33 -4.27 -6.48
C ASP A 72 6.97 -3.06 -5.58
N ASN A 73 7.36 -3.16 -4.30
CA ASN A 73 7.08 -2.20 -3.24
C ASN A 73 5.59 -1.93 -2.93
N VAL A 74 4.67 -2.73 -3.47
CA VAL A 74 3.24 -2.64 -3.18
C VAL A 74 2.82 -3.78 -2.26
N PRO A 75 2.24 -3.49 -1.08
CA PRO A 75 1.66 -4.53 -0.23
C PRO A 75 0.39 -5.10 -0.86
N ARG A 76 0.25 -6.42 -0.82
CA ARG A 76 -0.82 -7.21 -1.43
C ARG A 76 -1.33 -8.25 -0.43
N MET A 77 -2.64 -8.45 -0.41
CA MET A 77 -3.32 -9.48 0.40
C MET A 77 -4.08 -10.44 -0.50
N ARG A 78 -4.32 -11.67 0.00
CA ARG A 78 -5.11 -12.71 -0.70
C ARG A 78 -4.62 -13.02 -2.12
N GLY A 79 -3.31 -12.86 -2.34
CA GLY A 79 -2.67 -13.01 -3.64
C GLY A 79 -3.13 -12.03 -4.72
N LEU A 80 -4.06 -11.10 -4.46
CA LEU A 80 -4.55 -10.17 -5.47
C LEU A 80 -3.49 -9.14 -5.87
N GLY A 81 -3.56 -8.65 -7.10
CA GLY A 81 -2.62 -7.66 -7.64
C GLY A 81 -2.72 -6.28 -6.97
N ALA A 82 -1.93 -5.33 -7.47
CA ALA A 82 -1.93 -3.96 -6.98
C ALA A 82 -3.32 -3.30 -7.07
N GLY A 83 -3.63 -2.42 -6.11
CA GLY A 83 -4.88 -1.67 -6.05
C GLY A 83 -6.07 -2.39 -5.42
N TYR A 84 -5.98 -3.69 -5.12
CA TYR A 84 -7.04 -4.42 -4.40
C TYR A 84 -6.91 -4.34 -2.87
N THR A 85 -5.70 -4.13 -2.35
CA THR A 85 -5.41 -3.94 -0.92
C THR A 85 -5.43 -2.46 -0.59
N GLN A 86 -6.17 -2.09 0.45
CA GLN A 86 -6.19 -0.72 0.96
C GLN A 86 -5.06 -0.52 1.96
N VAL A 87 -4.35 0.60 1.85
CA VAL A 87 -3.40 1.06 2.86
C VAL A 87 -3.93 2.35 3.48
N LEU A 88 -4.01 2.39 4.80
CA LEU A 88 -4.42 3.55 5.60
C LEU A 88 -3.30 3.96 6.55
N VAL A 89 -3.27 5.25 6.90
CA VAL A 89 -2.44 5.78 8.00
C VAL A 89 -3.36 6.50 8.97
N ASP A 90 -3.37 6.06 10.22
CA ASP A 90 -4.31 6.51 11.26
C ASP A 90 -5.77 6.49 10.78
N GLY A 91 -6.17 5.42 10.08
CA GLY A 91 -7.53 5.19 9.60
C GLY A 91 -7.99 6.13 8.47
N SER A 92 -7.06 6.83 7.80
CA SER A 92 -7.31 7.68 6.63
C SER A 92 -6.44 7.26 5.45
N THR A 93 -6.88 7.55 4.22
CA THR A 93 -6.05 7.35 3.03
C THR A 93 -4.85 8.30 3.10
N PRO A 94 -3.61 7.82 2.87
CA PRO A 94 -2.45 8.70 2.87
C PRO A 94 -2.56 9.78 1.78
N PRO A 95 -2.03 10.99 2.03
CA PRO A 95 -2.07 12.07 1.04
C PRO A 95 -1.18 11.76 -0.18
N PRO A 96 -1.39 12.42 -1.33
CA PRO A 96 -0.54 12.28 -2.50
C PRO A 96 0.94 12.50 -2.17
N GLY A 97 1.82 11.62 -2.66
CA GLY A 97 3.26 11.66 -2.41
C GLY A 97 3.71 11.02 -1.09
N PHE A 98 2.79 10.54 -0.24
CA PHE A 98 3.13 9.69 0.88
C PHE A 98 3.48 8.28 0.40
N ALA A 99 4.62 7.77 0.85
CA ALA A 99 5.13 6.46 0.46
C ALA A 99 5.54 5.67 1.72
N LEU A 100 5.05 4.44 1.86
CA LEU A 100 5.33 3.60 3.04
C LEU A 100 6.80 3.18 3.11
N GLU A 101 7.43 3.06 1.95
CA GLU A 101 8.87 2.83 1.79
C GLU A 101 9.72 3.97 2.36
N ASN A 102 9.12 5.13 2.68
CA ASN A 102 9.81 6.25 3.30
C ASN A 102 9.50 6.40 4.80
N LEU A 103 8.63 5.53 5.34
CA LEU A 103 8.21 5.55 6.74
C LEU A 103 9.03 4.54 7.53
N SER A 104 9.73 5.02 8.56
CA SER A 104 10.49 4.18 9.49
C SER A 104 9.56 3.47 10.47
N PRO A 105 9.76 2.16 10.77
CA PRO A 105 8.92 1.42 11.73
C PRO A 105 8.83 2.03 13.14
N GLU A 106 9.78 2.88 13.53
CA GLU A 106 9.84 3.57 14.82
C GLU A 106 8.74 4.62 15.00
N MET A 107 8.25 5.17 13.89
CA MET A 107 7.13 6.12 13.90
C MET A 107 5.78 5.41 14.10
N ILE A 108 5.77 4.08 14.13
CA ILE A 108 4.57 3.24 14.16
C ILE A 108 4.33 2.69 15.56
N GLU A 109 3.10 2.85 16.03
CA GLU A 109 2.62 2.21 17.26
C GLU A 109 2.24 0.75 17.01
N LYS A 110 1.50 0.53 15.92
CA LYS A 110 1.03 -0.77 15.48
C LYS A 110 0.63 -0.77 14.01
N ILE A 111 0.65 -1.95 13.39
CA ILE A 111 0.01 -2.20 12.10
C ILE A 111 -1.20 -3.09 12.33
N GLU A 112 -2.33 -2.73 11.74
CA GLU A 112 -3.56 -3.50 11.79
C GLU A 112 -3.84 -4.08 10.41
N VAL A 113 -3.90 -5.41 10.29
CA VAL A 113 -4.32 -6.11 9.08
C VAL A 113 -5.75 -6.58 9.26
N VAL A 114 -6.67 -5.97 8.52
CA VAL A 114 -8.10 -6.26 8.59
C VAL A 114 -8.51 -6.99 7.32
N ARG A 115 -8.90 -8.26 7.45
CA ARG A 115 -9.28 -9.11 6.32
C ARG A 115 -10.67 -8.77 5.78
N SER A 116 -11.61 -8.37 6.65
CA SER A 116 -12.99 -8.05 6.31
C SER A 116 -13.25 -6.55 6.45
N ALA A 117 -13.98 -5.95 5.50
CA ALA A 117 -14.25 -4.51 5.55
C ALA A 117 -15.14 -4.14 6.75
N VAL A 118 -14.83 -3.02 7.39
CA VAL A 118 -15.62 -2.38 8.45
C VAL A 118 -16.06 -0.99 7.99
N ALA A 119 -17.25 -0.56 8.39
CA ALA A 119 -17.92 0.67 7.94
C ALA A 119 -17.17 1.95 8.35
N GLU A 120 -16.45 1.90 9.48
CA GLU A 120 -15.60 2.99 9.95
C GLU A 120 -14.47 3.33 8.97
N TYR A 121 -13.95 2.34 8.23
CA TYR A 121 -12.93 2.53 7.21
C TYR A 121 -13.56 2.63 5.83
N SER A 122 -12.84 3.21 4.87
CA SER A 122 -13.28 3.20 3.48
C SER A 122 -13.35 1.77 2.96
N THR A 123 -14.41 1.42 2.23
CA THR A 123 -14.63 0.04 1.73
C THR A 123 -13.87 -0.25 0.43
N ARG A 124 -12.85 0.55 0.13
CA ARG A 124 -11.90 0.40 -1.01
C ARG A 124 -10.92 -0.76 -0.83
N ALA A 125 -11.40 -1.89 -0.32
CA ALA A 125 -10.60 -2.94 0.31
C ALA A 125 -11.03 -4.34 -0.14
N ILE A 126 -11.08 -4.60 -1.45
CA ILE A 126 -11.49 -5.91 -1.99
C ILE A 126 -10.63 -7.04 -1.43
N ALA A 127 -9.31 -6.84 -1.32
CA ALA A 127 -8.39 -7.81 -0.72
C ALA A 127 -8.28 -7.69 0.81
N GLY A 128 -8.70 -6.58 1.39
CA GLY A 128 -8.54 -6.23 2.81
C GLY A 128 -7.84 -4.88 3.00
N THR A 129 -7.68 -4.48 4.25
CA THR A 129 -7.10 -3.20 4.67
C THR A 129 -5.89 -3.42 5.56
N ILE A 130 -4.83 -2.66 5.31
CA ILE A 130 -3.65 -2.52 6.17
C ILE A 130 -3.67 -1.09 6.71
N ASN A 131 -3.90 -0.92 8.02
CA ASN A 131 -3.89 0.38 8.68
C ASN A 131 -2.62 0.54 9.52
N VAL A 132 -1.79 1.51 9.16
CA VAL A 132 -0.55 1.86 9.85
C VAL A 132 -0.87 2.95 10.87
N VAL A 133 -0.75 2.63 12.16
CA VAL A 133 -1.10 3.57 13.25
C VAL A 133 0.17 4.22 13.76
N LEU A 134 0.23 5.55 13.71
CA LEU A 134 1.39 6.31 14.13
C LEU A 134 1.49 6.38 15.66
N ARG A 135 2.73 6.53 16.16
CA ARG A 135 3.05 6.61 17.58
C ARG A 135 2.21 7.69 18.29
N LYS A 136 1.61 7.31 19.41
CA LYS A 136 0.94 8.26 20.32
C LYS A 136 1.97 8.87 21.28
N PRO A 137 1.76 10.11 21.78
CA PRO A 137 2.68 10.69 22.75
C PRO A 137 2.80 9.80 23.98
N ALA A 138 4.04 9.47 24.36
CA ALA A 138 4.27 8.56 25.47
C ALA A 138 3.86 9.21 26.79
N SER A 139 3.24 8.44 27.69
CA SER A 139 2.85 8.92 29.01
C SER A 139 4.03 9.09 29.97
N LYS A 140 5.21 8.57 29.61
CA LYS A 140 6.46 8.67 30.36
C LYS A 140 7.55 9.29 29.47
N PRO A 141 8.48 10.05 30.05
CA PRO A 141 9.65 10.52 29.33
C PRO A 141 10.41 9.34 28.72
N SER A 142 10.79 9.45 27.46
CA SER A 142 11.63 8.45 26.80
C SER A 142 12.45 9.11 25.70
N SER A 143 13.74 8.81 25.64
CA SER A 143 14.55 9.15 24.48
C SER A 143 15.09 7.88 23.85
N GLU A 144 15.07 7.79 22.54
CA GLU A 144 15.64 6.66 21.82
C GLU A 144 16.36 7.20 20.58
N TRP A 145 17.51 6.61 20.27
CA TRP A 145 18.13 6.78 18.97
C TRP A 145 18.56 5.45 18.38
N ARG A 146 18.60 5.40 17.06
CA ARG A 146 19.03 4.24 16.29
C ARG A 146 19.92 4.69 15.15
N ALA A 147 21.01 3.96 14.95
CA ALA A 147 21.83 4.03 13.76
C ALA A 147 21.78 2.70 13.01
N SER A 148 21.69 2.75 11.68
CA SER A 148 21.72 1.59 10.80
C SER A 148 22.73 1.83 9.69
N LEU A 149 23.58 0.84 9.44
CA LEU A 149 24.49 0.81 8.30
C LEU A 149 24.26 -0.49 7.55
N GLY A 150 23.93 -0.40 6.27
CA GLY A 150 23.59 -1.55 5.43
C GLY A 150 24.29 -1.48 4.10
N GLY A 151 24.76 -2.63 3.62
CA GLY A 151 25.59 -2.68 2.42
C GLY A 151 25.57 -4.03 1.70
N ALA A 152 25.75 -3.94 0.40
CA ALA A 152 26.14 -4.99 -0.54
C ALA A 152 27.08 -4.33 -1.57
N PRO A 153 27.83 -5.08 -2.39
CA PRO A 153 28.73 -4.50 -3.40
C PRO A 153 28.06 -3.45 -4.32
N SER A 154 26.75 -3.55 -4.53
CA SER A 154 25.98 -2.70 -5.45
C SER A 154 24.80 -1.98 -4.77
N ARG A 155 24.79 -1.87 -3.44
CA ARG A 155 23.74 -1.18 -2.67
C ARG A 155 24.26 -0.72 -1.31
N SER A 156 23.95 0.50 -0.88
CA SER A 156 24.05 0.92 0.53
C SER A 156 22.72 1.43 1.05
N MET A 157 22.49 1.30 2.35
CA MET A 157 21.34 1.84 3.06
C MET A 157 21.74 2.23 4.47
N ASP A 158 21.75 3.52 4.73
CA ASP A 158 22.20 4.10 5.98
C ASP A 158 21.05 4.90 6.58
N SER A 159 20.85 4.78 7.89
CA SER A 159 19.84 5.59 8.59
C SER A 159 20.27 6.01 9.98
N LEU A 160 19.84 7.21 10.36
CA LEU A 160 19.93 7.73 11.70
C LEU A 160 18.56 8.25 12.09
N SER A 161 18.04 7.79 13.23
CA SER A 161 16.75 8.25 13.74
C SER A 161 16.82 8.50 15.24
N GLY A 162 16.00 9.44 15.69
CA GLY A 162 15.86 9.80 17.09
C GLY A 162 14.42 10.12 17.42
N THR A 163 13.98 9.75 18.62
CA THR A 163 12.68 10.15 19.17
C THR A 163 12.84 10.59 20.61
N ARG A 164 12.27 11.74 20.95
CA ARG A 164 12.11 12.24 22.31
C ARG A 164 10.63 12.34 22.62
N ALA A 165 10.19 11.77 23.73
CA ALA A 165 8.86 11.94 24.28
C ALA A 165 8.96 12.43 25.72
N ASP A 166 8.02 13.28 26.14
CA ASP A 166 7.97 13.84 27.48
C ASP A 166 6.55 14.28 27.85
N LYS A 167 6.37 14.71 29.10
CA LYS A 167 5.11 15.20 29.66
C LYS A 167 5.34 16.44 30.52
N ALA A 168 4.58 17.50 30.26
CA ALA A 168 4.53 18.73 31.05
C ALA A 168 3.09 19.01 31.48
N GLY A 169 2.77 18.75 32.75
CA GLY A 169 1.40 18.84 33.26
C GLY A 169 0.45 17.92 32.49
N ASP A 170 -0.65 18.48 31.98
CA ASP A 170 -1.65 17.77 31.17
C ASP A 170 -1.27 17.61 29.70
N MET A 171 -0.13 18.15 29.30
CA MET A 171 0.41 18.04 27.95
C MET A 171 1.45 16.93 27.87
N SER A 172 1.29 16.02 26.92
CA SER A 172 2.32 15.05 26.51
C SER A 172 2.75 15.37 25.09
N TYR A 173 4.04 15.23 24.79
CA TYR A 173 4.56 15.53 23.47
C TYR A 173 5.61 14.52 23.03
N THR A 174 5.80 14.42 21.73
CA THR A 174 6.80 13.56 21.10
C THR A 174 7.33 14.22 19.85
N PHE A 175 8.65 14.27 19.73
CA PHE A 175 9.37 14.73 18.55
C PHE A 175 10.19 13.58 18.00
N SER A 176 10.07 13.30 16.71
CA SER A 176 10.83 12.28 15.99
C SER A 176 11.50 12.91 14.78
N ALA A 177 12.72 12.50 14.48
CA ALA A 177 13.44 12.87 13.28
C ALA A 177 14.20 11.66 12.74
N ALA A 178 14.27 11.54 11.41
CA ALA A 178 15.03 10.51 10.74
C ALA A 178 15.70 11.03 9.46
N LEU A 179 16.94 10.61 9.26
CA LEU A 179 17.72 10.82 8.04
C LEU A 179 18.04 9.44 7.46
N ASN A 180 17.83 9.27 6.16
CA ASN A 180 18.13 8.04 5.44
C ASN A 180 18.91 8.39 4.16
N HIS A 181 19.90 7.56 3.83
CA HIS A 181 20.59 7.58 2.56
C HIS A 181 20.58 6.17 1.98
N GLY A 182 20.28 6.05 0.69
CA GLY A 182 20.38 4.82 -0.06
C GLY A 182 21.15 5.03 -1.34
N SER A 183 21.99 4.06 -1.70
CA SER A 183 22.57 3.96 -3.04
C SER A 183 22.24 2.61 -3.65
N LEU A 184 22.03 2.57 -4.96
CA LEU A 184 21.73 1.36 -5.71
C LEU A 184 22.43 1.42 -7.07
N GLN A 185 23.15 0.36 -7.42
CA GLN A 185 23.66 0.14 -8.78
C GLN A 185 22.99 -1.09 -9.37
N ALA A 186 21.84 -0.97 -10.02
CA ALA A 186 21.06 -2.07 -10.58
C ALA A 186 21.44 -2.36 -12.04
N SER A 187 21.31 -3.62 -12.46
CA SER A 187 21.31 -3.97 -13.88
C SER A 187 20.06 -4.79 -14.20
N SER A 188 19.53 -4.63 -15.40
CA SER A 188 18.42 -5.45 -15.90
C SER A 188 18.69 -5.89 -17.34
N HIS A 189 18.00 -6.94 -17.72
CA HIS A 189 18.13 -7.58 -19.01
C HIS A 189 16.74 -7.88 -19.57
N THR A 190 16.43 -7.37 -20.74
CA THR A 190 15.13 -7.55 -21.38
C THR A 190 15.30 -8.18 -22.75
N ASP A 191 14.69 -9.34 -22.96
CA ASP A 191 14.54 -9.92 -24.29
C ASP A 191 13.19 -9.46 -24.89
N LEU A 192 13.24 -8.83 -26.05
CA LEU A 192 12.10 -8.43 -26.87
C LEU A 192 12.02 -9.36 -28.08
N ARG A 193 10.91 -10.07 -28.22
CA ARG A 193 10.72 -11.10 -29.25
C ARG A 193 9.45 -10.84 -30.04
N SER A 194 9.46 -11.20 -31.31
CA SER A 194 8.24 -11.24 -32.12
C SER A 194 8.23 -12.44 -33.04
N TRP A 195 7.03 -12.95 -33.31
CA TRP A 195 6.77 -14.05 -34.23
C TRP A 195 5.60 -13.66 -35.12
N ASP A 196 5.58 -14.21 -36.33
CA ASP A 196 4.45 -14.09 -37.25
C ASP A 196 3.28 -15.02 -36.84
N ALA A 197 2.19 -14.99 -37.61
CA ALA A 197 1.01 -15.82 -37.40
C ALA A 197 1.29 -17.33 -37.47
N ASN A 198 2.34 -17.75 -38.18
CA ASN A 198 2.76 -19.15 -38.32
C ASN A 198 3.75 -19.57 -37.22
N GLY A 199 4.17 -18.64 -36.35
CA GLY A 199 5.15 -18.86 -35.30
C GLY A 199 6.60 -18.77 -35.78
N ALA A 200 6.86 -18.30 -36.99
CA ALA A 200 8.22 -18.00 -37.45
C ALA A 200 8.74 -16.73 -36.74
N PRO A 201 9.98 -16.74 -36.24
CA PRO A 201 10.53 -15.58 -35.53
C PRO A 201 10.77 -14.40 -36.47
N LEU A 202 10.25 -13.22 -36.12
CA LEU A 202 10.42 -11.97 -36.86
C LEU A 202 11.61 -11.16 -36.36
N TYR A 203 11.77 -11.05 -35.03
CA TYR A 203 12.96 -10.43 -34.43
C TYR A 203 13.23 -10.94 -33.02
N LEU A 204 14.49 -10.77 -32.60
CA LEU A 204 14.92 -10.83 -31.20
C LEU A 204 15.86 -9.66 -30.95
N GLN A 205 15.43 -8.76 -30.07
CA GLN A 205 16.24 -7.67 -29.56
C GLN A 205 16.52 -7.90 -28.08
N ARG A 206 17.69 -7.44 -27.63
CA ARG A 206 18.15 -7.59 -26.26
C ARG A 206 18.58 -6.25 -25.72
N GLU A 207 17.85 -5.78 -24.71
CA GLU A 207 18.16 -4.56 -23.98
C GLU A 207 18.88 -4.93 -22.69
N ASN A 208 20.01 -4.29 -22.42
CA ASN A 208 20.65 -4.29 -21.10
C ASN A 208 20.64 -2.86 -20.58
N GLN A 209 20.25 -2.70 -19.32
CA GLN A 209 20.20 -1.38 -18.68
C GLN A 209 20.95 -1.42 -17.37
N ASP A 210 21.89 -0.50 -17.18
CA ASP A 210 22.57 -0.25 -15.92
C ASP A 210 22.03 1.04 -15.32
N LEU A 211 21.66 1.00 -14.04
CA LEU A 211 21.06 2.08 -13.27
C LEU A 211 21.94 2.37 -12.05
N VAL A 212 22.29 3.63 -11.85
CA VAL A 212 22.82 4.14 -10.58
C VAL A 212 21.79 5.09 -9.99
N GLU A 213 21.44 4.90 -8.72
CA GLU A 213 20.48 5.72 -8.00
C GLU A 213 21.00 6.05 -6.60
N HIS A 214 20.78 7.29 -6.19
CA HIS A 214 20.97 7.78 -4.83
C HIS A 214 19.67 8.41 -4.33
N ILE A 215 19.30 8.08 -3.10
CA ILE A 215 18.12 8.60 -2.43
C ILE A 215 18.54 9.16 -1.08
N TRP A 216 18.23 10.43 -0.84
CA TRP A 216 18.33 11.05 0.48
C TRP A 216 16.93 11.39 0.97
N ASN A 217 16.62 11.05 2.21
CA ASN A 217 15.33 11.30 2.83
C ASN A 217 15.53 11.89 4.23
N ALA A 218 14.91 13.04 4.49
CA ALA A 218 14.80 13.63 5.81
C ALA A 218 13.32 13.71 6.20
N SER A 219 12.98 13.24 7.39
CA SER A 219 11.62 13.28 7.91
C SER A 219 11.59 13.73 9.37
N THR A 220 10.53 14.45 9.74
CA THR A 220 10.27 14.82 11.12
C THR A 220 8.77 14.76 11.42
N ASN A 221 8.46 14.41 12.66
CA ASN A 221 7.11 14.39 13.19
C ASN A 221 7.12 14.93 14.62
N ALA A 222 6.30 15.95 14.89
CA ALA A 222 6.06 16.49 16.21
C ALA A 222 4.58 16.26 16.56
N ARG A 223 4.30 15.62 17.69
CA ARG A 223 2.94 15.34 18.16
C ARG A 223 2.78 15.82 19.58
N MET A 224 1.65 16.46 19.85
CA MET A 224 1.23 16.94 21.16
C MET A 224 -0.15 16.35 21.48
N SER A 225 -0.38 16.04 22.74
CA SER A 225 -1.63 15.56 23.28
C SER A 225 -1.91 16.30 24.59
N LEU A 226 -2.96 17.09 24.64
CA LEU A 226 -3.39 17.88 25.79
C LEU A 226 -4.69 17.31 26.38
N GLN A 227 -4.66 16.95 27.66
CA GLN A 227 -5.87 16.63 28.40
C GLN A 227 -6.55 17.93 28.84
N LEU A 228 -7.71 18.26 28.27
CA LEU A 228 -8.43 19.50 28.57
C LEU A 228 -9.26 19.41 29.85
N ALA A 229 -9.84 18.23 30.08
CA ALA A 229 -10.63 17.85 31.24
C ALA A 229 -10.74 16.31 31.25
N PRO A 230 -11.18 15.64 32.32
CA PRO A 230 -11.47 14.19 32.28
C PRO A 230 -12.34 13.82 31.07
N GLY A 231 -11.91 12.81 30.31
CA GLY A 231 -12.61 12.38 29.09
C GLY A 231 -12.47 13.31 27.87
N ARG A 232 -11.87 14.51 27.99
CA ARG A 232 -11.72 15.47 26.88
C ARG A 232 -10.26 15.70 26.53
N LYS A 233 -9.91 15.49 25.26
CA LYS A 233 -8.52 15.49 24.79
C LYS A 233 -8.40 16.19 23.44
N LEU A 234 -7.31 16.96 23.29
CA LEU A 234 -6.89 17.55 22.02
C LEU A 234 -5.56 16.91 21.60
N ASP A 235 -5.50 16.39 20.37
CA ASP A 235 -4.29 15.86 19.74
C ASP A 235 -3.90 16.78 18.59
N TRP A 236 -2.63 17.14 18.49
CA TRP A 236 -2.10 17.92 17.37
C TRP A 236 -0.82 17.27 16.85
N SER A 237 -0.72 17.07 15.54
CA SER A 237 0.48 16.52 14.90
C SER A 237 0.95 17.43 13.77
N LEU A 238 2.25 17.61 13.65
CA LEU A 238 2.95 18.29 12.58
C LEU A 238 3.96 17.32 11.96
N ARG A 239 3.96 17.23 10.63
CA ARG A 239 4.83 16.33 9.88
C ARG A 239 5.46 17.06 8.71
N ALA A 240 6.73 16.79 8.46
CA ALA A 240 7.44 17.29 7.30
C ALA A 240 8.39 16.21 6.75
N ASN A 241 8.55 16.19 5.43
CA ASN A 241 9.39 15.24 4.73
C ASN A 241 10.04 15.90 3.51
N TYR A 242 11.31 15.59 3.27
CA TYR A 242 12.06 16.00 2.10
C TYR A 242 12.82 14.81 1.52
N ILE A 243 12.76 14.65 0.20
CA ILE A 243 13.41 13.58 -0.54
C ILE A 243 14.16 14.17 -1.73
N ASP A 244 15.43 13.81 -1.91
CA ASP A 244 16.21 14.05 -3.13
C ASP A 244 16.54 12.69 -3.74
N ILE A 245 16.10 12.44 -4.97
CA ILE A 245 16.45 11.25 -5.74
C ILE A 245 17.26 11.70 -6.94
N ARG A 246 18.44 11.11 -7.10
CA ARG A 246 19.28 11.29 -8.29
C ARG A 246 19.55 9.94 -8.90
N SER A 247 19.24 9.80 -10.18
CA SER A 247 19.53 8.57 -10.89
C SER A 247 20.06 8.83 -12.29
N SER A 248 20.89 7.92 -12.76
CA SER A 248 21.37 7.85 -14.13
C SER A 248 21.27 6.43 -14.61
N SER A 249 20.88 6.22 -15.86
CA SER A 249 20.92 4.91 -16.48
C SER A 249 21.51 4.94 -17.87
N ASP A 250 22.23 3.88 -18.21
CA ASP A 250 22.76 3.60 -19.56
C ASP A 250 22.13 2.31 -20.05
N GLY A 251 21.38 2.39 -21.14
CA GLY A 251 20.69 1.27 -21.76
C GLY A 251 21.21 1.04 -23.17
N GLY A 252 21.57 -0.19 -23.52
CA GLY A 252 21.92 -0.59 -24.88
C GLY A 252 21.00 -1.69 -25.39
N ILE A 253 20.49 -1.55 -26.61
CA ILE A 253 19.66 -2.54 -27.28
C ILE A 253 20.35 -3.08 -28.53
N ALA A 254 20.59 -4.38 -28.55
CA ALA A 254 21.18 -5.10 -29.67
C ALA A 254 20.11 -5.92 -30.40
N SER A 255 20.05 -5.82 -31.72
CA SER A 255 19.18 -6.67 -32.55
C SER A 255 19.97 -7.93 -32.93
N LEU A 256 19.61 -9.08 -32.34
CA LEU A 256 20.29 -10.35 -32.61
C LEU A 256 19.88 -10.91 -33.98
N PHE A 257 18.63 -10.69 -34.38
CA PHE A 257 18.14 -10.81 -35.75
C PHE A 257 16.86 -9.97 -35.93
N GLY A 258 16.47 -9.73 -37.18
CA GLY A 258 15.35 -8.86 -37.53
C GLY A 258 15.80 -7.40 -37.71
N PRO A 259 14.85 -6.45 -37.82
CA PRO A 259 15.17 -5.04 -38.00
C PRO A 259 15.95 -4.47 -36.82
N GLU A 260 16.91 -3.60 -37.13
CA GLU A 260 17.64 -2.84 -36.11
C GLU A 260 16.71 -1.89 -35.36
N ASN A 261 16.97 -1.71 -34.06
CA ASN A 261 16.31 -0.67 -33.30
C ASN A 261 16.96 0.69 -33.64
N PRO A 262 16.18 1.69 -34.08
CA PRO A 262 16.73 3.00 -34.43
C PRO A 262 17.35 3.73 -33.23
N LEU A 263 16.99 3.34 -31.99
CA LEU A 263 17.49 3.90 -30.74
C LEU A 263 18.35 2.85 -30.01
N ALA A 264 19.49 2.49 -30.60
CA ALA A 264 20.37 1.41 -30.14
C ALA A 264 21.00 1.63 -28.75
N ARG A 265 21.14 2.88 -28.29
CA ARG A 265 21.59 3.20 -26.93
C ARG A 265 20.82 4.38 -26.37
N MET A 266 20.52 4.37 -25.09
CA MET A 266 19.80 5.43 -24.40
C MET A 266 20.43 5.75 -23.04
N LEU A 267 20.87 6.99 -22.88
CA LEU A 267 21.34 7.55 -21.62
C LEU A 267 20.20 8.35 -21.00
N LYS A 268 19.93 8.12 -19.71
CA LYS A 268 18.91 8.86 -18.95
C LYS A 268 19.55 9.43 -17.70
N SER A 269 19.19 10.65 -17.33
CA SER A 269 19.47 11.19 -15.99
C SER A 269 18.23 11.83 -15.41
N ARG A 270 18.09 11.73 -14.09
CA ARG A 270 16.92 12.21 -13.35
C ARG A 270 17.37 12.84 -12.04
N VAL A 271 16.82 14.01 -11.75
CA VAL A 271 16.83 14.62 -10.42
C VAL A 271 15.38 14.84 -10.02
N ASN A 272 14.98 14.35 -8.85
CA ASN A 272 13.63 14.52 -8.32
C ASN A 272 13.73 14.98 -6.87
N ARG A 273 13.35 16.23 -6.60
CA ARG A 273 13.31 16.81 -5.27
C ARG A 273 11.88 16.99 -4.84
N MET A 274 11.50 16.37 -3.74
CA MET A 274 10.12 16.33 -3.26
C MET A 274 10.09 16.83 -1.81
N GLY A 275 9.17 17.75 -1.52
CA GLY A 275 8.92 18.24 -0.17
C GLY A 275 7.45 18.11 0.17
N SER A 276 7.13 17.69 1.39
CA SER A 276 5.76 17.69 1.90
C SER A 276 5.70 18.10 3.36
N ALA A 277 4.58 18.70 3.73
CA ALA A 277 4.26 19.04 5.11
C ALA A 277 2.76 18.82 5.37
N GLY A 278 2.40 18.55 6.62
CA GLY A 278 1.01 18.42 7.02
C GLY A 278 0.79 18.62 8.52
N THR A 279 -0.46 18.88 8.85
CA THR A 279 -0.94 19.06 10.22
C THR A 279 -2.24 18.31 10.41
N ASP A 280 -2.38 17.67 11.57
CA ASP A 280 -3.58 16.93 11.98
C ASP A 280 -4.04 17.43 13.35
N LEU A 281 -5.27 17.93 13.46
CA LEU A 281 -5.88 18.38 14.71
C LEU A 281 -7.04 17.45 15.06
N GLY A 282 -6.87 16.66 16.11
CA GLY A 282 -7.86 15.73 16.64
C GLY A 282 -8.48 16.27 17.94
N TRP A 283 -9.78 16.08 18.10
CA TRP A 283 -10.48 16.33 19.36
C TRP A 283 -11.35 15.12 19.69
N SER A 284 -11.24 14.64 20.93
CA SER A 284 -12.05 13.52 21.43
C SER A 284 -12.69 13.87 22.76
N VAL A 285 -13.96 13.51 22.90
CA VAL A 285 -14.74 13.66 24.13
C VAL A 285 -15.40 12.33 24.45
N LYS A 286 -15.19 11.85 25.68
CA LYS A 286 -15.98 10.81 26.30
C LYS A 286 -16.97 11.46 27.28
N LEU A 287 -18.23 11.06 27.17
CA LEU A 287 -19.33 11.53 28.00
C LEU A 287 -19.59 10.53 29.14
N ASP A 288 -20.32 10.97 30.16
CA ASP A 288 -20.57 10.20 31.38
C ASP A 288 -21.50 8.98 31.15
N ASP A 289 -22.34 9.05 30.11
CA ASP A 289 -23.21 7.95 29.64
C ASP A 289 -22.43 6.88 28.85
N GLY A 290 -21.11 7.02 28.74
CA GLY A 290 -20.24 6.13 27.97
C GLY A 290 -20.17 6.45 26.48
N SER A 291 -20.96 7.40 25.98
CA SER A 291 -20.88 7.88 24.60
C SER A 291 -19.53 8.57 24.35
N ALA A 292 -19.06 8.52 23.11
CA ALA A 292 -17.82 9.17 22.70
C ALA A 292 -17.98 9.86 21.34
N PHE A 293 -17.34 11.00 21.21
CA PHE A 293 -17.22 11.75 19.97
C PHE A 293 -15.74 11.98 19.66
N GLU A 294 -15.35 11.70 18.42
CA GLU A 294 -14.00 11.92 17.92
C GLU A 294 -14.09 12.65 16.58
N THR A 295 -13.29 13.71 16.41
CA THR A 295 -13.18 14.42 15.13
C THR A 295 -11.73 14.73 14.84
N THR A 296 -11.35 14.73 13.57
CA THR A 296 -10.00 15.10 13.13
C THR A 296 -10.07 15.93 11.85
N LEU A 297 -9.40 17.08 11.86
CA LEU A 297 -9.15 17.91 10.70
C LEU A 297 -7.69 17.74 10.28
N LYS A 298 -7.45 17.39 9.02
CA LYS A 298 -6.11 17.21 8.46
C LYS A 298 -5.90 18.18 7.30
N ALA A 299 -4.73 18.77 7.20
CA ALA A 299 -4.31 19.57 6.06
C ALA A 299 -2.89 19.20 5.65
N SER A 300 -2.61 19.12 4.34
CA SER A 300 -1.26 18.88 3.85
C SER A 300 -0.99 19.55 2.51
N ALA A 301 0.28 19.82 2.27
CA ALA A 301 0.79 20.32 1.00
C ALA A 301 2.04 19.54 0.59
N ALA A 302 2.21 19.35 -0.71
CA ALA A 302 3.39 18.74 -1.30
C ALA A 302 3.77 19.47 -2.59
N ARG A 303 5.08 19.49 -2.87
CA ARG A 303 5.65 19.98 -4.12
C ARG A 303 6.79 19.07 -4.55
N ALA A 304 6.91 18.87 -5.85
CA ALA A 304 8.07 18.23 -6.46
C ALA A 304 8.66 19.13 -7.54
N LEU A 305 9.97 19.01 -7.75
CA LEU A 305 10.68 19.49 -8.93
C LEU A 305 11.37 18.27 -9.53
N ARG A 306 11.10 17.99 -10.79
CA ARG A 306 11.73 16.88 -11.51
C ARG A 306 12.39 17.43 -12.74
N HIS A 307 13.67 17.13 -12.87
CA HIS A 307 14.46 17.41 -14.05
C HIS A 307 14.90 16.08 -14.63
N PHE A 308 14.70 15.88 -15.92
CA PHE A 308 14.93 14.60 -16.55
C PHE A 308 15.48 14.79 -17.96
N VAL A 309 16.59 14.13 -18.25
CA VAL A 309 17.30 14.24 -19.53
C VAL A 309 17.38 12.86 -20.17
N ARG A 310 17.10 12.76 -21.48
CA ARG A 310 17.38 11.58 -22.30
C ARG A 310 18.25 11.97 -23.49
N HIS A 311 19.26 11.15 -23.74
CA HIS A 311 19.94 11.10 -25.03
C HIS A 311 19.78 9.70 -25.60
N ALA A 312 19.38 9.57 -26.87
CA ALA A 312 19.39 8.29 -27.57
C ALA A 312 20.30 8.36 -28.79
N TYR A 313 20.92 7.24 -29.11
CA TYR A 313 21.90 7.12 -30.18
C TYR A 313 21.54 5.97 -31.11
N THR A 314 21.85 6.13 -32.40
CA THR A 314 21.74 5.07 -33.41
C THR A 314 22.78 3.98 -33.17
N ALA A 315 22.68 2.86 -33.89
CA ALA A 315 23.70 1.80 -33.86
C ALA A 315 25.08 2.31 -34.31
N GLY A 316 25.12 3.32 -35.21
CA GLY A 316 26.34 4.00 -35.64
C GLY A 316 26.90 5.02 -34.65
N GLY A 317 26.22 5.27 -33.52
CA GLY A 317 26.63 6.22 -32.49
C GLY A 317 26.21 7.68 -32.73
N GLU A 318 25.36 7.94 -33.73
CA GLU A 318 24.84 9.28 -34.00
C GLU A 318 23.73 9.65 -33.00
N LEU A 319 23.68 10.91 -32.56
CA LEU A 319 22.63 11.39 -31.66
C LEU A 319 21.27 11.42 -32.38
N ALA A 320 20.34 10.59 -31.92
CA ALA A 320 19.00 10.40 -32.48
C ALA A 320 17.90 11.13 -31.69
N LEU A 321 18.11 11.32 -30.38
CA LEU A 321 17.19 12.01 -29.47
C LEU A 321 17.99 12.83 -28.47
N ASP A 322 17.57 14.08 -28.25
CA ASP A 322 17.96 14.91 -27.12
C ASP A 322 16.68 15.47 -26.52
N ARG A 323 16.37 15.10 -25.28
CA ARG A 323 15.12 15.49 -24.62
C ARG A 323 15.38 15.91 -23.20
N VAL A 324 14.91 17.10 -22.85
CA VAL A 324 14.87 17.60 -21.47
C VAL A 324 13.42 17.81 -21.07
N ASN A 325 12.98 17.16 -19.99
CA ASN A 325 11.66 17.34 -19.41
C ASN A 325 11.80 17.86 -17.98
N ASP A 326 11.22 19.02 -17.74
CA ASP A 326 11.05 19.61 -16.41
C ASP A 326 9.59 19.52 -15.99
N THR A 327 9.33 19.00 -14.79
CA THR A 327 7.98 18.96 -14.21
C THR A 327 7.93 19.54 -12.81
N GLY A 328 6.83 20.23 -12.50
CA GLY A 328 6.61 20.88 -11.20
C GLY A 328 5.32 20.47 -10.48
N PRO A 329 5.09 19.18 -10.13
CA PRO A 329 3.86 18.78 -9.46
C PRO A 329 3.64 19.48 -8.12
N THR A 330 2.42 19.92 -7.87
CA THR A 330 1.98 20.47 -6.58
C THR A 330 0.69 19.81 -6.12
N GLY A 331 0.50 19.71 -4.82
CA GLY A 331 -0.70 19.13 -4.23
C GLY A 331 -1.04 19.80 -2.90
N LYS A 332 -2.33 20.04 -2.67
CA LYS A 332 -2.88 20.49 -1.39
C LYS A 332 -4.12 19.67 -1.08
N SER A 333 -4.27 19.26 0.17
CA SER A 333 -5.43 18.49 0.60
C SER A 333 -5.90 18.94 1.98
N VAL A 334 -7.22 18.94 2.18
CA VAL A 334 -7.88 19.11 3.47
C VAL A 334 -8.88 17.97 3.65
N SER A 335 -8.89 17.33 4.81
CA SER A 335 -9.89 16.31 5.12
C SER A 335 -10.44 16.47 6.53
N TRP A 336 -11.70 16.12 6.71
CA TRP A 336 -12.39 16.16 7.99
C TRP A 336 -13.13 14.85 8.21
N LYS A 337 -12.77 14.16 9.30
CA LYS A 337 -13.37 12.90 9.74
C LYS A 337 -14.03 13.10 11.10
N GLY A 338 -15.19 12.50 11.30
CA GLY A 338 -15.88 12.47 12.58
C GLY A 338 -16.51 11.12 12.86
N LYS A 339 -16.57 10.74 14.13
CA LYS A 339 -17.23 9.53 14.64
C LYS A 339 -17.93 9.86 15.95
N TYR A 340 -19.15 9.39 16.08
CA TYR A 340 -19.89 9.33 17.33
C TYR A 340 -20.21 7.86 17.62
N SER A 341 -20.00 7.41 18.85
CA SER A 341 -20.35 6.08 19.32
C SER A 341 -21.12 6.17 20.61
N THR A 342 -22.17 5.38 20.78
CA THR A 342 -23.01 5.36 21.97
C THR A 342 -23.34 3.93 22.38
N PRO A 343 -23.20 3.55 23.66
CA PRO A 343 -23.68 2.28 24.15
C PRO A 343 -25.22 2.30 24.20
N LEU A 344 -25.87 1.37 23.51
CA LEU A 344 -27.33 1.20 23.55
C LEU A 344 -27.77 0.28 24.70
N ALA A 345 -26.92 -0.71 25.03
CA ALA A 345 -27.06 -1.64 26.14
C ALA A 345 -25.68 -2.23 26.48
N THR A 346 -25.59 -3.04 27.54
CA THR A 346 -24.37 -3.80 27.84
C THR A 346 -23.99 -4.68 26.64
N GLY A 347 -22.77 -4.51 26.12
CA GLY A 347 -22.29 -5.24 24.94
C GLY A 347 -22.87 -4.77 23.60
N HIS A 348 -23.67 -3.69 23.56
CA HIS A 348 -24.28 -3.18 22.33
C HIS A 348 -23.90 -1.72 22.10
N ILE A 349 -23.14 -1.46 21.02
CA ILE A 349 -22.61 -0.13 20.67
C ILE A 349 -23.04 0.22 19.24
N ALA A 350 -23.73 1.34 19.09
CA ALA A 350 -23.98 1.95 17.80
C ALA A 350 -22.98 3.06 17.52
N SER A 351 -22.53 3.18 16.27
CA SER A 351 -21.62 4.22 15.81
C SER A 351 -22.06 4.82 14.49
N ALA A 352 -21.89 6.13 14.36
CA ALA A 352 -22.14 6.87 13.13
C ALA A 352 -20.95 7.79 12.85
N GLY A 353 -20.67 8.07 11.59
CA GLY A 353 -19.60 9.00 11.26
C GLY A 353 -19.55 9.42 9.81
N TRP A 354 -18.61 10.31 9.52
CA TRP A 354 -18.37 10.86 8.19
C TRP A 354 -16.88 11.03 7.93
N ASP A 355 -16.52 11.08 6.66
CA ASP A 355 -15.20 11.49 6.18
C ASP A 355 -15.37 12.25 4.87
N THR A 356 -14.88 13.49 4.85
CA THR A 356 -14.90 14.37 3.68
C THR A 356 -13.49 14.85 3.35
N SER A 357 -13.15 14.90 2.07
CA SER A 357 -11.84 15.36 1.62
C SER A 357 -11.95 16.27 0.41
N TYR A 358 -11.12 17.29 0.36
CA TYR A 358 -10.87 18.09 -0.83
C TYR A 358 -9.37 18.03 -1.16
N THR A 359 -9.04 17.64 -2.38
CA THR A 359 -7.67 17.63 -2.90
C THR A 359 -7.61 18.46 -4.17
N ASN A 360 -6.62 19.34 -4.25
CA ASN A 360 -6.30 20.10 -5.44
C ASN A 360 -4.84 19.79 -5.81
N GLN A 361 -4.63 19.37 -7.05
CA GLN A 361 -3.32 19.03 -7.57
C GLN A 361 -3.10 19.72 -8.92
N GLY A 362 -1.86 20.11 -9.18
CA GLY A 362 -1.45 20.70 -10.44
C GLY A 362 -0.11 20.14 -10.88
N ASP A 363 0.15 20.16 -12.17
CA ASP A 363 1.43 19.84 -12.77
C ASP A 363 1.67 20.75 -13.97
N HIS A 364 2.94 21.07 -14.17
CA HIS A 364 3.41 21.85 -15.30
C HIS A 364 4.59 21.09 -15.89
N GLU A 365 4.48 20.66 -17.14
CA GLU A 365 5.52 19.96 -17.89
C GLU A 365 6.04 20.83 -19.02
N LEU A 366 7.34 21.10 -18.98
CA LEU A 366 8.08 21.72 -20.06
C LEU A 366 8.97 20.66 -20.68
N GLN A 367 8.72 20.34 -21.95
CA GLN A 367 9.59 19.47 -22.73
C GLN A 367 10.33 20.32 -23.78
N PHE A 368 11.66 20.22 -23.77
CA PHE A 368 12.52 20.71 -24.83
C PHE A 368 13.11 19.53 -25.59
N GLU A 369 13.01 19.59 -26.91
CA GLU A 369 13.49 18.54 -27.79
C GLU A 369 13.84 19.13 -29.16
N PRO A 370 15.12 19.38 -29.45
CA PRO A 370 15.53 19.90 -30.73
C PRO A 370 15.25 18.86 -31.83
N PRO A 371 14.97 19.31 -33.07
CA PRO A 371 14.82 18.43 -34.20
C PRO A 371 16.16 17.71 -34.48
N LEU A 372 16.09 16.39 -34.61
CA LEU A 372 17.19 15.50 -34.98
C LEU A 372 16.75 14.59 -36.14
N PRO A 373 17.66 13.95 -36.88
CA PRO A 373 17.31 13.20 -38.10
C PRO A 373 16.24 12.11 -37.93
N LEU A 374 16.18 11.49 -36.74
CA LEU A 374 15.20 10.45 -36.39
C LEU A 374 14.05 10.97 -35.53
N ASN A 375 14.01 12.28 -35.27
CA ASN A 375 13.01 12.89 -34.43
C ASN A 375 12.72 14.33 -34.85
N ALA A 376 11.50 14.58 -35.33
CA ALA A 376 11.10 15.91 -35.83
C ALA A 376 11.14 17.03 -34.76
N GLY A 377 11.30 16.68 -33.48
CA GLY A 377 11.25 17.61 -32.37
C GLY A 377 9.82 18.00 -32.05
N ALA A 378 9.45 17.92 -30.79
CA ALA A 378 8.14 18.35 -30.32
C ALA A 378 8.28 19.04 -28.96
N PRO A 379 8.79 20.29 -28.93
CA PRO A 379 8.71 21.07 -27.71
C PRO A 379 7.24 21.31 -27.40
N PHE A 380 6.85 21.10 -26.15
CA PHE A 380 5.52 21.48 -25.70
C PHE A 380 5.53 21.89 -24.25
N ASP A 381 4.60 22.78 -23.94
CA ASP A 381 4.29 23.28 -22.60
C ASP A 381 2.89 22.75 -22.24
N ARG A 382 2.83 21.90 -21.22
CA ARG A 382 1.58 21.29 -20.76
C ARG A 382 1.30 21.63 -19.33
N GLU A 383 0.10 22.15 -19.09
CA GLU A 383 -0.44 22.31 -17.76
C GLU A 383 -1.53 21.28 -17.50
N TYR A 384 -1.59 20.81 -16.26
CA TYR A 384 -2.62 19.89 -15.76
C TYR A 384 -3.09 20.36 -14.41
N HIS A 385 -4.40 20.43 -14.21
CA HIS A 385 -5.00 20.75 -12.92
C HIS A 385 -6.15 19.79 -12.64
N SER A 386 -6.23 19.32 -11.40
CA SER A 386 -7.26 18.38 -10.99
C SER A 386 -7.73 18.64 -9.56
N ARG A 387 -9.05 18.57 -9.37
CA ARG A 387 -9.73 18.76 -8.10
C ARG A 387 -10.57 17.51 -7.81
N LEU A 388 -10.41 16.96 -6.62
CA LEU A 388 -11.15 15.81 -6.14
C LEU A 388 -11.83 16.15 -4.82
N THR A 389 -13.15 16.08 -4.81
CA THR A 389 -13.96 16.16 -3.59
C THR A 389 -14.53 14.78 -3.31
N THR A 390 -14.36 14.27 -2.09
CA THR A 390 -15.01 13.03 -1.65
C THR A 390 -15.80 13.26 -0.38
N PHE A 391 -16.93 12.59 -0.27
CA PHE A 391 -17.77 12.56 0.92
C PHE A 391 -18.17 11.13 1.20
N SER A 392 -18.13 10.77 2.48
CA SER A 392 -18.59 9.48 2.94
C SER A 392 -19.28 9.59 4.29
N ALA A 393 -20.23 8.69 4.51
CA ALA A 393 -20.94 8.55 5.76
C ALA A 393 -21.15 7.07 6.06
N PHE A 394 -21.17 6.72 7.34
CA PHE A 394 -21.40 5.35 7.78
C PHE A 394 -22.30 5.27 9.00
N LEU A 395 -22.97 4.12 9.11
CA LEU A 395 -23.61 3.62 10.31
C LEU A 395 -23.06 2.22 10.60
N GLN A 396 -22.85 1.94 11.86
CA GLN A 396 -22.25 0.71 12.36
C GLN A 396 -22.94 0.33 13.67
N ASP A 397 -23.18 -0.96 13.84
CA ASP A 397 -23.78 -1.55 15.02
C ASP A 397 -22.97 -2.79 15.42
N GLU A 398 -22.50 -2.81 16.67
CA GLU A 398 -21.70 -3.88 17.26
C GLU A 398 -22.44 -4.44 18.47
N TRP A 399 -22.83 -5.70 18.41
CA TRP A 399 -23.67 -6.32 19.42
C TRP A 399 -23.11 -7.67 19.87
N GLU A 400 -22.62 -7.73 21.10
CA GLU A 400 -22.41 -8.96 21.84
C GLU A 400 -23.78 -9.47 22.31
N VAL A 401 -24.43 -10.28 21.47
CA VAL A 401 -25.75 -10.86 21.71
C VAL A 401 -25.74 -11.71 22.99
N ASN A 402 -24.66 -12.46 23.18
CA ASN A 402 -24.35 -13.23 24.38
C ASN A 402 -22.83 -13.56 24.40
N PRO A 403 -22.28 -14.17 25.47
CA PRO A 403 -20.84 -14.45 25.57
C PRO A 403 -20.25 -15.29 24.42
N ASN A 404 -21.10 -16.06 23.73
CA ASN A 404 -20.74 -16.94 22.62
C ASN A 404 -20.99 -16.31 21.25
N LEU A 405 -21.76 -15.23 21.11
CA LEU A 405 -22.14 -14.67 19.81
C LEU A 405 -22.01 -13.15 19.80
N SER A 406 -21.17 -12.65 18.90
CA SER A 406 -21.06 -11.23 18.56
C SER A 406 -21.44 -11.00 17.11
N VAL A 407 -22.22 -9.96 16.84
CA VAL A 407 -22.68 -9.57 15.52
C VAL A 407 -22.25 -8.15 15.23
N TYR A 408 -21.85 -7.91 13.98
CA TYR A 408 -21.49 -6.60 13.45
C TYR A 408 -22.36 -6.34 12.23
N ALA A 409 -23.07 -5.22 12.19
CA ALA A 409 -23.78 -4.75 11.01
C ALA A 409 -23.32 -3.34 10.65
N GLY A 410 -23.17 -3.04 9.38
CA GLY A 410 -22.77 -1.70 8.96
C GLY A 410 -23.21 -1.37 7.54
N VAL A 411 -23.37 -0.08 7.28
CA VAL A 411 -23.57 0.45 5.93
C VAL A 411 -22.73 1.69 5.77
N ARG A 412 -22.04 1.78 4.63
CA ARG A 412 -21.24 2.94 4.26
C ARG A 412 -21.62 3.44 2.89
N ARG A 413 -21.82 4.76 2.74
CA ARG A 413 -21.95 5.44 1.45
C ARG A 413 -20.67 6.24 1.20
N GLU A 414 -20.06 6.07 0.04
CA GLU A 414 -18.93 6.87 -0.41
C GLU A 414 -19.27 7.46 -1.78
N ALA A 415 -19.02 8.74 -1.97
CA ALA A 415 -19.23 9.46 -3.21
C ALA A 415 -18.09 10.43 -3.48
N GLY A 416 -17.80 10.70 -4.75
CA GLY A 416 -16.76 11.62 -5.12
C GLY A 416 -17.00 12.25 -6.50
N ILE A 417 -16.45 13.44 -6.66
CA ILE A 417 -16.46 14.20 -7.90
C ILE A 417 -15.02 14.60 -8.19
N ALA A 418 -14.52 14.18 -9.35
CA ALA A 418 -13.23 14.57 -9.88
C ALA A 418 -13.44 15.50 -11.06
N HIS A 419 -12.76 16.63 -11.08
CA HIS A 419 -12.70 17.52 -12.23
C HIS A 419 -11.24 17.68 -12.62
N SER A 420 -10.91 17.46 -13.89
CA SER A 420 -9.56 17.59 -14.41
C SER A 420 -9.58 18.36 -15.72
N ALA A 421 -8.60 19.23 -15.91
CA ALA A 421 -8.40 19.98 -17.15
C ALA A 421 -6.90 20.04 -17.45
N GLY A 422 -6.55 20.11 -18.72
CA GLY A 422 -5.19 20.32 -19.17
C GLY A 422 -5.16 21.10 -20.47
N SER A 423 -3.97 21.52 -20.90
CA SER A 423 -3.83 22.23 -22.19
C SER A 423 -3.96 21.30 -23.40
N ASP A 424 -3.81 19.98 -23.23
CA ASP A 424 -3.80 18.97 -24.28
C ASP A 424 -5.05 18.08 -24.32
N PHE A 425 -6.04 18.30 -23.46
CA PHE A 425 -7.33 17.60 -23.47
C PHE A 425 -8.46 18.46 -22.89
N PRO A 426 -9.71 18.29 -23.33
CA PRO A 426 -10.84 19.09 -22.83
C PRO A 426 -11.11 18.80 -21.34
N PRO A 427 -11.67 19.76 -20.58
CA PRO A 427 -12.06 19.53 -19.20
C PRO A 427 -12.98 18.31 -19.07
N ILE A 428 -12.65 17.41 -18.14
CA ILE A 428 -13.40 16.19 -17.83
C ILE A 428 -13.93 16.26 -16.40
N SER A 429 -15.14 15.71 -16.21
CA SER A 429 -15.74 15.53 -14.89
C SER A 429 -16.16 14.08 -14.73
N SER A 430 -15.77 13.46 -13.62
CA SER A 430 -16.15 12.09 -13.27
C SER A 430 -16.86 12.08 -11.92
N HIS A 431 -17.97 11.35 -11.87
CA HIS A 431 -18.78 11.15 -10.67
C HIS A 431 -18.76 9.67 -10.31
N SER A 432 -18.51 9.36 -9.05
CA SER A 432 -18.55 7.99 -8.56
C SER A 432 -19.28 7.91 -7.22
N GLY A 433 -19.95 6.79 -6.98
CA GLY A 433 -20.64 6.55 -5.72
C GLY A 433 -20.90 5.06 -5.48
N VAL A 434 -20.63 4.60 -4.26
CA VAL A 434 -20.81 3.20 -3.86
C VAL A 434 -21.48 3.16 -2.48
N THR A 435 -22.44 2.25 -2.33
CA THR A 435 -23.05 1.91 -1.03
C THR A 435 -22.68 0.49 -0.68
N SER A 436 -22.10 0.32 0.50
CA SER A 436 -21.45 -0.91 0.94
C SER A 436 -22.12 -1.39 2.23
N PRO A 437 -23.10 -2.31 2.15
CA PRO A 437 -23.57 -3.06 3.31
C PRO A 437 -22.53 -4.09 3.75
N LEU A 438 -22.43 -4.29 5.05
CA LEU A 438 -21.48 -5.15 5.74
C LEU A 438 -22.23 -5.89 6.86
N LEU A 439 -21.99 -7.20 6.98
CA LEU A 439 -22.51 -8.03 8.07
C LEU A 439 -21.42 -9.01 8.47
N GLN A 440 -21.14 -9.13 9.75
CA GLN A 440 -20.17 -10.08 10.28
C GLN A 440 -20.68 -10.72 11.56
N ALA A 441 -20.23 -11.93 11.85
CA ALA A 441 -20.56 -12.65 13.07
C ALA A 441 -19.32 -13.40 13.58
N LEU A 442 -19.15 -13.39 14.90
CA LEU A 442 -18.19 -14.19 15.65
C LEU A 442 -18.97 -15.11 16.58
N TRP A 443 -18.77 -16.42 16.42
CA TRP A 443 -19.35 -17.44 17.27
C TRP A 443 -18.25 -18.20 18.01
N LYS A 444 -18.17 -18.04 19.33
CA LYS A 444 -17.30 -18.82 20.22
C LYS A 444 -18.03 -20.11 20.60
N ILE A 445 -17.46 -21.26 20.26
CA ILE A 445 -18.16 -22.53 20.33
C ILE A 445 -18.47 -22.88 21.81
N PRO A 446 -19.76 -23.07 22.18
CA PRO A 446 -20.12 -23.43 23.55
C PRO A 446 -19.46 -24.73 23.99
N GLY A 447 -18.90 -24.77 25.19
CA GLY A 447 -18.17 -25.93 25.72
C GLY A 447 -16.73 -26.06 25.18
N GLU A 448 -16.32 -25.26 24.19
CA GLU A 448 -14.98 -25.27 23.62
C GLU A 448 -14.40 -23.85 23.61
N SER A 449 -13.94 -23.37 24.78
CA SER A 449 -13.47 -21.99 25.00
C SER A 449 -12.26 -21.57 24.15
N LYS A 450 -11.65 -22.52 23.44
CA LYS A 450 -10.46 -22.35 22.60
C LYS A 450 -10.80 -22.17 21.12
N SER A 451 -12.04 -22.41 20.71
CA SER A 451 -12.46 -22.53 19.31
C SER A 451 -13.51 -21.50 18.96
N GLN A 452 -13.33 -20.83 17.82
CA GLN A 452 -14.26 -19.82 17.36
C GLN A 452 -14.37 -19.79 15.83
N LEU A 453 -15.57 -19.44 15.36
CA LEU A 453 -15.91 -19.31 13.95
C LEU A 453 -16.26 -17.85 13.65
N ARG A 454 -15.79 -17.34 12.52
CA ARG A 454 -16.18 -16.03 11.99
C ARG A 454 -16.75 -16.17 10.59
N ALA A 455 -17.77 -15.37 10.31
CA ALA A 455 -18.35 -15.21 8.99
C ALA A 455 -18.51 -13.72 8.69
N ALA A 456 -18.22 -13.31 7.46
CA ALA A 456 -18.39 -11.93 7.01
C ALA A 456 -18.95 -11.88 5.58
N LEU A 457 -19.96 -11.06 5.38
CA LEU A 457 -20.53 -10.67 4.10
C LEU A 457 -20.28 -9.18 3.90
N ALA A 458 -19.66 -8.81 2.77
CA ALA A 458 -19.32 -7.43 2.52
C ALA A 458 -19.45 -7.08 1.04
N ARG A 459 -20.01 -5.89 0.76
CA ARG A 459 -19.79 -5.22 -0.52
C ARG A 459 -18.61 -4.28 -0.38
N THR A 460 -17.60 -4.47 -1.20
CA THR A 460 -16.38 -3.64 -1.28
C THR A 460 -16.19 -3.16 -2.72
N TYR A 461 -15.28 -2.22 -2.93
CA TYR A 461 -14.98 -1.76 -4.29
C TYR A 461 -13.51 -1.38 -4.45
N LYS A 462 -13.10 -1.11 -5.70
CA LYS A 462 -11.83 -0.51 -6.04
C LYS A 462 -12.12 0.70 -6.92
N LEU A 463 -11.64 1.87 -6.49
CA LEU A 463 -11.73 3.09 -7.29
C LEU A 463 -10.50 3.15 -8.21
N PRO A 464 -10.66 3.42 -9.52
CA PRO A 464 -9.52 3.72 -10.37
C PRO A 464 -8.78 4.94 -9.82
N PRO A 465 -7.44 4.96 -9.82
CA PRO A 465 -6.70 6.16 -9.46
C PRO A 465 -7.00 7.31 -10.43
N ALA A 466 -6.89 8.55 -9.95
CA ALA A 466 -7.32 9.73 -10.71
C ALA A 466 -6.65 9.85 -12.10
N TYR A 467 -5.38 9.45 -12.25
CA TYR A 467 -4.66 9.51 -13.52
C TYR A 467 -5.20 8.52 -14.57
N GLU A 468 -5.88 7.43 -14.16
CA GLU A 468 -6.52 6.50 -15.10
C GLU A 468 -7.76 7.10 -15.75
N PHE A 469 -8.33 8.18 -15.21
CA PHE A 469 -9.42 8.91 -15.87
C PHE A 469 -8.93 9.97 -16.85
N VAL A 470 -7.67 10.38 -16.76
CA VAL A 470 -7.13 11.48 -17.57
C VAL A 470 -6.72 10.93 -18.94
N PRO A 471 -7.37 11.33 -20.04
CA PRO A 471 -7.09 10.83 -21.39
C PRO A 471 -5.83 11.48 -21.98
N ARG A 472 -4.84 11.77 -21.14
CA ARG A 472 -3.56 12.34 -21.53
C ARG A 472 -2.70 11.24 -22.11
N ARG A 473 -2.23 11.44 -23.34
CA ARG A 473 -1.35 10.50 -24.02
C ARG A 473 0.09 10.68 -23.56
N GLY A 474 0.63 9.67 -22.91
CA GLY A 474 2.06 9.52 -22.64
C GLY A 474 2.70 8.69 -23.76
N THR A 475 3.67 9.25 -24.47
CA THR A 475 4.27 8.60 -25.65
C THR A 475 5.58 7.90 -25.31
N ASN A 476 5.77 6.69 -25.83
CA ASN A 476 7.05 5.99 -25.76
C ASN A 476 7.95 6.36 -26.96
N ASP A 477 9.26 6.45 -26.73
CA ASP A 477 10.24 6.86 -27.74
C ASP A 477 10.30 5.86 -28.90
N TYR A 478 10.25 4.56 -28.58
CA TYR A 478 10.05 3.47 -29.54
C TYR A 478 8.73 2.75 -29.26
N ASN A 479 7.74 2.99 -30.11
CA ASN A 479 6.40 2.44 -29.96
C ASN A 479 6.27 1.05 -30.59
N SER A 480 5.80 0.08 -29.81
CA SER A 480 5.58 -1.29 -30.27
C SER A 480 4.45 -1.95 -29.47
N PRO A 481 3.96 -3.14 -29.84
CA PRO A 481 2.94 -3.85 -29.06
C PRO A 481 3.36 -4.10 -27.60
N VAL A 482 4.67 -4.22 -27.33
CA VAL A 482 5.21 -4.45 -25.97
C VAL A 482 5.83 -3.19 -25.34
N SER A 483 5.85 -2.08 -26.08
CA SER A 483 6.22 -0.74 -25.61
C SER A 483 5.19 0.28 -26.14
N PRO A 484 3.90 0.14 -25.80
CA PRO A 484 2.84 1.00 -26.32
C PRO A 484 2.87 2.37 -25.62
N ASP A 485 2.29 3.39 -26.25
CA ASP A 485 1.93 4.63 -25.56
C ASP A 485 0.91 4.33 -24.45
N TYR A 486 0.72 5.23 -23.50
CA TYR A 486 -0.30 5.12 -22.46
C TYR A 486 -1.36 6.21 -22.61
N SER A 487 -2.62 5.87 -22.34
CA SER A 487 -3.70 6.85 -22.17
C SER A 487 -4.69 6.38 -21.11
N GLY A 488 -5.23 7.31 -20.33
CA GLY A 488 -6.36 7.02 -19.43
C GLY A 488 -7.69 6.88 -20.16
N ASN A 489 -8.71 6.43 -19.43
CA ASN A 489 -10.07 6.26 -19.89
C ASN A 489 -11.06 7.00 -18.96
N PRO A 490 -11.63 8.14 -19.41
CA PRO A 490 -12.60 8.91 -18.62
C PRO A 490 -13.88 8.13 -18.24
N ASN A 491 -14.18 7.05 -18.96
CA ASN A 491 -15.42 6.28 -18.79
C ASN A 491 -15.30 5.14 -17.77
N LEU A 492 -14.17 5.04 -17.05
CA LEU A 492 -13.98 3.99 -16.07
C LEU A 492 -15.04 4.02 -14.96
N ARG A 493 -15.54 2.85 -14.63
CA ARG A 493 -16.41 2.63 -13.46
C ARG A 493 -15.63 1.93 -12.35
N PRO A 494 -15.97 2.16 -11.07
CA PRO A 494 -15.39 1.40 -9.97
C PRO A 494 -15.67 -0.10 -10.09
N GLU A 495 -14.69 -0.94 -9.74
CA GLU A 495 -14.90 -2.38 -9.63
C GLU A 495 -15.69 -2.67 -8.35
N ILE A 496 -16.80 -3.39 -8.42
CA ILE A 496 -17.65 -3.70 -7.26
C ILE A 496 -17.54 -5.19 -6.92
N SER A 497 -17.13 -5.49 -5.69
CA SER A 497 -17.00 -6.86 -5.17
C SER A 497 -18.07 -7.18 -4.14
N HIS A 498 -18.70 -8.35 -4.27
CA HIS A 498 -19.48 -8.99 -3.21
C HIS A 498 -18.67 -10.16 -2.66
N GLY A 499 -18.31 -10.08 -1.39
CA GLY A 499 -17.43 -11.02 -0.71
C GLY A 499 -18.14 -11.79 0.40
N LEU A 500 -17.77 -13.07 0.52
CA LEU A 500 -17.99 -13.92 1.68
C LEU A 500 -16.62 -14.34 2.21
N ASP A 501 -16.40 -14.18 3.51
CA ASP A 501 -15.21 -14.67 4.20
C ASP A 501 -15.64 -15.53 5.40
N LEU A 502 -14.97 -16.66 5.58
CA LEU A 502 -15.15 -17.60 6.69
C LEU A 502 -13.80 -17.85 7.36
N ALA A 503 -13.76 -17.92 8.68
CA ALA A 503 -12.56 -18.26 9.42
C ALA A 503 -12.87 -19.15 10.63
N TRP A 504 -11.96 -20.04 10.95
CA TRP A 504 -11.92 -20.83 12.17
C TRP A 504 -10.59 -20.58 12.87
N ASP A 505 -10.65 -20.15 14.13
CA ASP A 505 -9.47 -19.95 14.97
C ASP A 505 -9.50 -20.90 16.16
N TYR A 506 -8.36 -21.51 16.45
CA TYR A 506 -8.15 -22.40 17.59
C TYR A 506 -6.93 -21.96 18.41
N TYR A 507 -7.14 -21.67 19.69
CA TYR A 507 -6.13 -21.18 20.64
C TYR A 507 -5.85 -22.21 21.73
N TRP A 508 -4.81 -23.05 21.57
CA TRP A 508 -4.56 -24.13 22.54
C TRP A 508 -3.72 -23.71 23.75
N ALA A 509 -2.94 -22.64 23.63
CA ALA A 509 -2.07 -22.07 24.67
C ALA A 509 -1.88 -20.55 24.44
N GLU A 510 -1.32 -19.86 25.43
CA GLU A 510 -1.01 -18.44 25.31
C GLU A 510 -0.03 -18.18 24.15
N GLY A 511 -0.39 -17.25 23.25
CA GLY A 511 0.38 -16.95 22.04
C GLY A 511 0.33 -18.02 20.94
N ALA A 512 -0.35 -19.14 21.16
CA ALA A 512 -0.48 -20.24 20.21
C ALA A 512 -1.82 -20.17 19.47
N LEU A 513 -1.79 -20.25 18.14
CA LEU A 513 -2.95 -20.06 17.28
C LEU A 513 -2.84 -20.92 16.02
N LEU A 514 -3.95 -21.54 15.63
CA LEU A 514 -4.18 -22.08 14.30
C LEU A 514 -5.41 -21.36 13.75
N SER A 515 -5.24 -20.66 12.63
CA SER A 515 -6.31 -19.97 11.93
C SER A 515 -6.42 -20.56 10.53
N LEU A 516 -7.59 -21.05 10.18
CA LEU A 516 -7.95 -21.49 8.83
C LEU A 516 -9.01 -20.53 8.29
N SER A 517 -8.84 -20.03 7.08
CA SER A 517 -9.81 -19.11 6.48
C SER A 517 -10.02 -19.36 5.00
N ALA A 518 -11.23 -19.06 4.54
CA ALA A 518 -11.65 -19.17 3.17
C ALA A 518 -12.37 -17.89 2.74
N GLY A 519 -12.11 -17.44 1.52
CA GLY A 519 -12.75 -16.25 0.96
C GLY A 519 -13.26 -16.51 -0.44
N ALA A 520 -14.40 -15.91 -0.80
CA ALA A 520 -14.97 -15.96 -2.13
C ALA A 520 -15.52 -14.58 -2.53
N ARG A 521 -15.21 -14.13 -3.75
CA ARG A 521 -15.55 -12.80 -4.27
C ARG A 521 -16.09 -12.90 -5.68
N ARG A 522 -17.16 -12.14 -5.94
CA ARG A 522 -17.65 -11.82 -7.29
C ARG A 522 -17.45 -10.34 -7.55
N ILE A 523 -16.59 -10.03 -8.52
CA ILE A 523 -16.19 -8.68 -8.90
C ILE A 523 -16.89 -8.34 -10.22
N ASN A 524 -17.66 -7.26 -10.24
CA ASN A 524 -18.24 -6.68 -11.45
C ASN A 524 -17.42 -5.47 -11.89
N ASP A 525 -17.46 -5.17 -13.19
CA ASP A 525 -16.72 -4.08 -13.83
C ASP A 525 -15.19 -4.18 -13.64
N ALA A 526 -14.64 -5.40 -13.61
CA ALA A 526 -13.21 -5.62 -13.44
C ALA A 526 -12.41 -4.82 -14.49
N ILE A 527 -11.38 -4.09 -14.02
CA ILE A 527 -10.57 -3.24 -14.89
C ILE A 527 -9.32 -3.99 -15.29
N VAL A 528 -9.02 -3.96 -16.58
CA VAL A 528 -7.75 -4.44 -17.13
C VAL A 528 -7.17 -3.41 -18.06
N THR A 529 -5.86 -3.46 -18.22
CA THR A 529 -5.15 -2.69 -19.23
C THR A 529 -5.15 -3.47 -20.53
N MET A 530 -5.57 -2.80 -21.61
CA MET A 530 -5.59 -3.35 -22.96
C MET A 530 -4.62 -2.58 -23.85
N THR A 531 -3.77 -3.29 -24.57
CA THR A 531 -2.95 -2.72 -25.65
C THR A 531 -3.65 -2.91 -26.99
N GLU A 532 -3.97 -1.82 -27.66
CA GLU A 532 -4.65 -1.79 -28.95
C GLU A 532 -3.91 -0.87 -29.93
N PHE A 533 -4.02 -1.15 -31.22
CA PHE A 533 -3.48 -0.27 -32.26
C PHE A 533 -4.56 0.73 -32.68
N ASP A 534 -4.32 2.02 -32.50
CA ASP A 534 -5.29 3.09 -32.80
C ASP A 534 -5.31 3.51 -34.28
N GLY A 535 -4.61 2.78 -35.14
CA GLY A 535 -4.38 3.10 -36.56
C GLY A 535 -3.06 3.83 -36.81
N VAL A 536 -2.43 4.39 -35.78
CA VAL A 536 -1.16 5.13 -35.89
C VAL A 536 -0.10 4.54 -34.97
N ARG A 537 -0.43 4.28 -33.71
CA ARG A 537 0.48 3.80 -32.67
C ARG A 537 -0.23 2.82 -31.74
N TRP A 538 0.54 1.96 -31.11
CA TRP A 538 0.06 1.10 -30.04
C TRP A 538 -0.25 1.92 -28.80
N VAL A 539 -1.42 1.74 -28.21
CA VAL A 539 -1.90 2.46 -27.02
C VAL A 539 -2.39 1.45 -25.98
N SER A 540 -1.87 1.60 -24.78
CA SER A 540 -2.25 0.89 -23.57
C SER A 540 -3.21 1.76 -22.77
N SER A 541 -4.43 1.28 -22.54
CA SER A 541 -5.45 2.00 -21.79
C SER A 541 -6.27 1.08 -20.88
N PRO A 542 -6.75 1.57 -19.72
CA PRO A 542 -7.59 0.79 -18.81
C PRO A 542 -9.04 0.70 -19.32
N HIS A 543 -9.65 -0.49 -19.21
CA HIS A 543 -11.03 -0.76 -19.62
C HIS A 543 -11.78 -1.64 -18.62
N ASN A 544 -13.07 -1.38 -18.42
CA ASN A 544 -13.96 -2.29 -17.68
C ASN A 544 -14.37 -3.46 -18.60
N ILE A 545 -13.89 -4.67 -18.32
CA ILE A 545 -14.08 -5.86 -19.18
C ILE A 545 -15.05 -6.90 -18.59
N GLY A 546 -15.98 -6.51 -17.72
CA GLY A 546 -17.03 -7.39 -17.21
C GLY A 546 -16.76 -8.00 -15.84
N LYS A 547 -16.92 -9.32 -15.69
CA LYS A 547 -16.93 -9.99 -14.37
C LYS A 547 -15.65 -10.78 -14.12
N ALA A 548 -15.21 -10.77 -12.86
CA ALA A 548 -14.16 -11.63 -12.35
C ALA A 548 -14.60 -12.34 -11.07
N ARG A 549 -13.99 -13.47 -10.78
CA ARG A 549 -14.19 -14.24 -9.55
C ARG A 549 -12.84 -14.43 -8.87
N SER A 550 -12.82 -14.39 -7.54
CA SER A 550 -11.63 -14.68 -6.75
C SER A 550 -11.99 -15.58 -5.57
N ARG A 551 -11.14 -16.56 -5.27
CA ARG A 551 -11.28 -17.45 -4.12
C ARG A 551 -9.94 -17.61 -3.43
N SER A 552 -9.93 -17.71 -2.12
CA SER A 552 -8.71 -17.96 -1.33
C SER A 552 -8.95 -19.00 -0.25
N LEU A 553 -7.90 -19.77 0.05
CA LEU A 553 -7.76 -20.61 1.23
C LEU A 553 -6.47 -20.20 1.93
N GLU A 554 -6.53 -19.87 3.21
CA GLU A 554 -5.40 -19.35 3.97
C GLU A 554 -5.28 -20.07 5.32
N MET A 555 -4.05 -20.34 5.72
CA MET A 555 -3.69 -20.91 7.01
C MET A 555 -2.66 -20.00 7.69
N GLU A 556 -2.79 -19.84 8.99
CA GLU A 556 -1.83 -19.19 9.86
C GLU A 556 -1.63 -20.06 11.11
N LEU A 557 -0.37 -20.29 11.47
CA LEU A 557 0.04 -21.08 12.62
C LEU A 557 1.05 -20.28 13.43
N LYS A 558 0.76 -20.01 14.70
CA LYS A 558 1.70 -19.45 15.67
C LYS A 558 1.89 -20.45 16.80
N PHE A 559 3.14 -20.69 17.16
CA PHE A 559 3.46 -21.62 18.24
C PHE A 559 4.71 -21.14 19.00
N PRO A 560 4.53 -20.49 20.16
CA PRO A 560 5.62 -20.23 21.08
C PRO A 560 5.94 -21.48 21.92
N HIS A 561 7.22 -21.77 22.09
CA HIS A 561 7.71 -22.81 22.99
C HIS A 561 8.99 -22.33 23.67
N GLN A 562 8.90 -22.02 24.96
CA GLN A 562 10.00 -21.41 25.74
C GLN A 562 10.54 -20.14 25.03
N ASP A 563 11.82 -20.15 24.70
CA ASP A 563 12.54 -19.07 24.03
C ASP A 563 12.33 -19.03 22.51
N LEU A 564 11.72 -20.08 21.93
CA LEU A 564 11.46 -20.20 20.50
C LEU A 564 10.04 -19.72 20.17
N LYS A 565 9.92 -18.91 19.13
CA LYS A 565 8.64 -18.49 18.54
C LYS A 565 8.61 -18.91 17.08
N PHE A 566 7.67 -19.79 16.76
CA PHE A 566 7.39 -20.21 15.39
C PHE A 566 6.16 -19.46 14.87
N SER A 567 6.24 -18.97 13.63
CA SER A 567 5.11 -18.41 12.91
C SER A 567 5.13 -18.86 11.46
N PHE A 568 4.01 -19.36 10.98
CA PHE A 568 3.85 -19.84 9.61
C PHE A 568 2.54 -19.30 9.04
N SER A 569 2.54 -18.91 7.78
CA SER A 569 1.33 -18.63 7.03
C SER A 569 1.45 -19.16 5.61
N ALA A 570 0.35 -19.65 5.06
CA ALA A 570 0.27 -20.09 3.68
C ALA A 570 -1.09 -19.72 3.09
N GLY A 571 -1.12 -19.42 1.80
CA GLY A 571 -2.33 -19.06 1.08
C GLY A 571 -2.32 -19.65 -0.32
N ARG A 572 -3.46 -20.17 -0.73
CA ARG A 572 -3.75 -20.64 -2.08
C ARG A 572 -4.87 -19.79 -2.66
N HIS A 573 -4.58 -19.10 -3.76
CA HIS A 573 -5.45 -18.13 -4.38
C HIS A 573 -5.81 -18.54 -5.80
N PHE A 574 -7.08 -18.37 -6.15
CA PHE A 574 -7.65 -18.66 -7.45
C PHE A 574 -8.37 -17.42 -7.96
N SER A 575 -8.30 -17.14 -9.26
CA SER A 575 -9.20 -16.17 -9.90
C SER A 575 -9.57 -16.60 -11.30
N SER A 576 -10.63 -16.01 -11.83
CA SER A 576 -11.00 -16.13 -13.23
C SER A 576 -11.59 -14.82 -13.75
N ILE A 577 -11.39 -14.52 -15.03
CA ILE A 577 -12.04 -13.42 -15.75
C ILE A 577 -12.90 -14.00 -16.87
N ASP A 578 -14.14 -13.50 -17.01
CA ASP A 578 -15.10 -14.03 -17.98
C ASP A 578 -14.72 -13.72 -19.45
N ASN A 579 -14.06 -12.58 -19.71
CA ASN A 579 -13.72 -12.09 -21.06
C ASN A 579 -12.32 -12.48 -21.56
N ALA A 580 -11.67 -13.48 -20.96
CA ALA A 580 -10.40 -14.02 -21.44
C ALA A 580 -10.48 -15.56 -21.57
N PRO A 581 -10.00 -16.14 -22.69
CA PRO A 581 -10.04 -17.58 -22.87
C PRO A 581 -9.07 -18.29 -21.93
N GLY A 582 -9.47 -19.46 -21.41
CA GLY A 582 -8.57 -20.31 -20.64
C GLY A 582 -7.52 -21.00 -21.52
N PRO A 583 -6.48 -21.63 -20.92
CA PRO A 583 -6.17 -21.66 -19.49
C PRO A 583 -5.55 -20.34 -18.98
N ASN A 584 -5.48 -20.17 -17.65
CA ASN A 584 -4.87 -19.01 -16.97
C ASN A 584 -5.53 -17.65 -17.19
N ASN A 585 -6.82 -17.60 -17.53
CA ASN A 585 -7.64 -16.38 -17.59
C ASN A 585 -7.88 -15.81 -16.19
N ARG A 586 -6.88 -15.13 -15.61
CA ARG A 586 -6.86 -14.70 -14.21
C ARG A 586 -6.71 -13.19 -14.10
N LEU A 587 -7.06 -12.66 -12.93
CA LEU A 587 -6.69 -11.29 -12.57
C LEU A 587 -5.18 -11.10 -12.72
N GLY A 588 -4.78 -10.03 -13.41
CA GLY A 588 -3.37 -9.72 -13.64
C GLY A 588 -2.60 -9.61 -12.33
N GLN A 589 -1.33 -10.03 -12.34
CA GLN A 589 -0.44 -9.95 -11.19
C GLN A 589 -0.93 -10.71 -9.93
N GLN A 590 -1.90 -11.62 -10.06
CA GLN A 590 -2.33 -12.48 -8.96
C GLN A 590 -1.25 -13.51 -8.62
N SER A 591 -0.85 -13.59 -7.36
CA SER A 591 -0.01 -14.66 -6.83
C SER A 591 -0.86 -15.88 -6.48
N PRO A 592 -0.66 -17.04 -7.14
CA PRO A 592 -1.50 -18.22 -6.90
C PRO A 592 -1.18 -18.92 -5.58
N TRP A 593 0.03 -18.74 -5.06
CA TRP A 593 0.48 -19.27 -3.78
C TRP A 593 1.33 -18.24 -3.06
N THR A 594 1.03 -18.01 -1.80
CA THR A 594 1.80 -17.17 -0.89
C THR A 594 2.19 -17.98 0.34
N GLY A 595 3.36 -17.74 0.90
CA GLY A 595 3.78 -18.38 2.15
C GLY A 595 4.80 -17.53 2.90
N ASN A 596 4.76 -17.58 4.23
CA ASN A 596 5.77 -17.00 5.10
C ASN A 596 6.07 -17.97 6.23
N LEU A 597 7.34 -18.23 6.50
CA LEU A 597 7.81 -19.03 7.62
C LEU A 597 8.81 -18.21 8.42
N MET A 598 8.61 -18.15 9.73
CA MET A 598 9.37 -17.32 10.66
C MET A 598 9.71 -18.12 11.90
N LEU A 599 10.98 -18.01 12.30
CA LEU A 599 11.54 -18.59 13.51
C LEU A 599 12.29 -17.49 14.25
N ASP A 600 11.93 -17.27 15.51
CA ASP A 600 12.65 -16.35 16.39
C ASP A 600 13.05 -17.07 17.68
N TYR A 601 14.26 -16.82 18.15
CA TYR A 601 14.82 -17.39 19.36
C TYR A 601 15.39 -16.27 20.21
N VAL A 602 15.04 -16.23 21.49
CA VAL A 602 15.56 -15.22 22.44
C VAL A 602 15.98 -15.93 23.72
N HIS A 603 17.28 -15.93 24.01
CA HIS A 603 17.82 -16.55 25.23
C HIS A 603 18.86 -15.64 25.88
N GLY A 604 18.57 -15.20 27.11
CA GLY A 604 19.42 -14.24 27.82
C GLY A 604 19.61 -12.94 27.01
N PRO A 605 20.85 -12.47 26.77
CA PRO A 605 21.11 -11.28 25.98
C PRO A 605 21.04 -11.53 24.46
N TRP A 606 20.94 -12.78 24.01
CA TRP A 606 20.99 -13.13 22.60
C TRP A 606 19.58 -13.22 22.00
N SER A 607 19.47 -12.76 20.76
CA SER A 607 18.32 -13.00 19.89
C SER A 607 18.80 -13.46 18.53
N ALA A 608 18.11 -14.40 17.92
CA ALA A 608 18.36 -14.82 16.55
C ALA A 608 17.03 -15.11 15.87
N GLY A 609 16.96 -14.94 14.57
CA GLY A 609 15.76 -15.33 13.83
C GLY A 609 15.98 -15.43 12.34
N ALA A 610 15.04 -16.10 11.69
CA ALA A 610 15.03 -16.28 10.25
C ALA A 610 13.61 -16.16 9.70
N ASN A 611 13.49 -15.64 8.48
CA ASN A 611 12.24 -15.50 7.76
C ASN A 611 12.41 -15.95 6.30
N LEU A 612 11.51 -16.82 5.84
CA LEU A 612 11.39 -17.25 4.46
C LEU A 612 10.01 -16.80 3.94
N ALA A 613 10.00 -15.88 2.98
CA ALA A 613 8.79 -15.47 2.28
C ALA A 613 8.79 -15.98 0.83
N LEU A 614 7.63 -16.44 0.35
CA LEU A 614 7.41 -16.97 -0.98
C LEU A 614 6.10 -16.41 -1.56
N SER A 615 6.16 -15.97 -2.81
CA SER A 615 5.00 -15.69 -3.64
C SER A 615 5.25 -16.27 -5.03
N THR A 616 4.33 -17.11 -5.52
CA THR A 616 4.44 -17.68 -6.87
C THR A 616 3.85 -16.75 -7.91
N GLY A 617 4.02 -17.10 -9.18
CA GLY A 617 3.46 -16.36 -10.29
C GLY A 617 3.29 -17.25 -11.51
N GLY A 618 3.60 -16.74 -12.68
CA GLY A 618 3.46 -17.38 -13.99
C GLY A 618 2.64 -16.53 -14.94
N TRP A 619 2.31 -17.10 -16.09
CA TRP A 619 1.46 -16.45 -17.08
C TRP A 619 0.03 -16.27 -16.55
N SER A 620 -0.52 -15.09 -16.78
CA SER A 620 -1.93 -14.78 -16.58
C SER A 620 -2.44 -14.09 -17.83
N ARG A 621 -3.44 -14.70 -18.48
CA ARG A 621 -4.10 -14.15 -19.66
C ARG A 621 -5.14 -13.14 -19.19
N ILE A 622 -4.88 -11.87 -19.46
CA ILE A 622 -5.68 -10.75 -18.97
C ILE A 622 -6.80 -10.42 -19.97
N THR A 623 -6.51 -10.56 -21.27
CA THR A 623 -7.46 -10.40 -22.37
C THR A 623 -7.19 -11.47 -23.44
N PRO A 624 -8.05 -11.65 -24.47
CA PRO A 624 -7.75 -12.54 -25.58
C PRO A 624 -6.42 -12.18 -26.27
N ALA A 625 -6.10 -10.89 -26.33
CA ALA A 625 -4.93 -10.32 -27.01
C ALA A 625 -3.73 -10.06 -26.09
N GLN A 626 -3.81 -10.30 -24.79
CA GLN A 626 -2.71 -9.93 -23.88
C GLN A 626 -2.55 -10.89 -22.69
N SER A 627 -1.30 -11.22 -22.39
CA SER A 627 -0.88 -11.98 -21.21
C SER A 627 0.23 -11.25 -20.46
N SER A 628 0.27 -11.43 -19.15
CA SER A 628 1.35 -10.93 -18.29
C SER A 628 2.03 -12.11 -17.60
N TYR A 629 3.33 -11.96 -17.34
CA TYR A 629 4.13 -12.91 -16.59
C TYR A 629 4.66 -12.25 -15.32
N SER A 630 4.43 -12.89 -14.18
CA SER A 630 5.03 -12.52 -12.91
C SER A 630 5.93 -13.66 -12.44
N GLY A 631 7.23 -13.40 -12.22
CA GLY A 631 8.15 -14.40 -11.71
C GLY A 631 7.87 -14.78 -10.26
N VAL A 632 8.33 -15.97 -9.85
CA VAL A 632 8.31 -16.39 -8.45
C VAL A 632 9.19 -15.44 -7.62
N ARG A 633 8.64 -14.90 -6.54
CA ARG A 633 9.36 -14.08 -5.55
C ARG A 633 9.68 -14.93 -4.33
N ARG A 634 10.95 -14.93 -3.92
CA ARG A 634 11.44 -15.60 -2.71
C ARG A 634 12.35 -14.63 -1.97
N SER A 635 12.24 -14.56 -0.66
CA SER A 635 13.23 -13.88 0.17
C SER A 635 13.58 -14.74 1.38
N VAL A 636 14.87 -14.80 1.68
CA VAL A 636 15.41 -15.45 2.87
C VAL A 636 16.18 -14.41 3.64
N GLU A 637 15.82 -14.22 4.89
CA GLU A 637 16.41 -13.21 5.76
C GLU A 637 16.72 -13.85 7.11
N ALA A 638 17.83 -13.45 7.72
CA ALA A 638 18.25 -13.94 9.02
C ALA A 638 18.89 -12.82 9.83
N TYR A 639 18.80 -12.87 11.15
CA TYR A 639 19.46 -11.92 12.04
C TYR A 639 20.02 -12.58 13.29
N VAL A 640 21.02 -11.91 13.86
CA VAL A 640 21.53 -12.17 15.21
C VAL A 640 21.65 -10.82 15.92
N GLY A 641 21.12 -10.73 17.13
CA GLY A 641 21.17 -9.54 17.96
C GLY A 641 21.68 -9.85 19.36
N TYR A 642 22.35 -8.87 19.97
CA TYR A 642 22.91 -8.93 21.31
C TYR A 642 22.49 -7.70 22.10
N LYS A 643 21.89 -7.92 23.27
CA LYS A 643 21.57 -6.89 24.25
C LYS A 643 22.83 -6.60 25.05
N ILE A 644 23.43 -5.44 24.81
CA ILE A 644 24.69 -5.02 25.45
C ILE A 644 24.41 -4.70 26.92
N ASP A 645 23.33 -3.96 27.18
CA ASP A 645 22.88 -3.57 28.52
C ASP A 645 21.36 -3.30 28.50
N ALA A 646 20.80 -2.70 29.56
CA ALA A 646 19.37 -2.41 29.64
C ALA A 646 18.88 -1.37 28.60
N ALA A 647 19.77 -0.47 28.16
CA ALA A 647 19.52 0.64 27.25
C ALA A 647 19.94 0.33 25.80
N SER A 648 20.99 -0.48 25.60
CA SER A 648 21.69 -0.64 24.32
C SER A 648 21.54 -2.05 23.74
N LYS A 649 21.34 -2.14 22.42
CA LYS A 649 21.41 -3.41 21.69
C LYS A 649 22.01 -3.23 20.29
N ILE A 650 22.68 -4.28 19.82
CA ILE A 650 23.22 -4.36 18.47
C ILE A 650 22.63 -5.56 17.73
N ARG A 651 22.48 -5.45 16.41
CA ARG A 651 21.99 -6.54 15.56
C ARG A 651 22.66 -6.52 14.20
N VAL A 652 23.02 -7.72 13.73
CA VAL A 652 23.41 -7.98 12.35
C VAL A 652 22.26 -8.71 11.64
N THR A 653 21.91 -8.26 10.43
CA THR A 653 20.85 -8.86 9.61
C THR A 653 21.38 -9.13 8.20
N ALA A 654 21.18 -10.35 7.72
CA ALA A 654 21.38 -10.73 6.34
C ALA A 654 20.04 -10.73 5.62
N LEU A 655 19.92 -9.91 4.57
CA LEU A 655 18.71 -9.72 3.80
C LEU A 655 18.84 -10.40 2.43
N ASN A 656 17.76 -11.05 1.99
CA ASN A 656 17.63 -11.69 0.70
C ASN A 656 18.83 -12.60 0.32
N VAL A 657 19.23 -13.45 1.25
CA VAL A 657 20.41 -14.33 1.15
C VAL A 657 20.35 -15.25 -0.08
N ALA A 658 19.15 -15.68 -0.48
CA ALA A 658 18.94 -16.50 -1.67
C ALA A 658 19.04 -15.74 -3.00
N HIS A 659 19.04 -14.40 -2.95
CA HIS A 659 19.27 -13.48 -4.09
C HIS A 659 18.62 -13.88 -5.43
N PRO A 660 17.35 -14.33 -5.48
CA PRO A 660 16.74 -14.79 -6.71
C PRO A 660 16.55 -13.62 -7.68
N ALA A 661 16.76 -13.89 -8.97
CA ALA A 661 16.40 -12.92 -10.00
C ALA A 661 14.88 -12.68 -10.03
N ILE A 662 14.52 -11.43 -10.25
CA ILE A 662 13.16 -10.99 -10.52
C ILE A 662 12.92 -11.17 -12.02
N LEU A 663 11.84 -11.87 -12.36
CA LEU A 663 11.35 -11.99 -13.73
C LEU A 663 9.98 -11.32 -13.86
N GLN A 664 9.76 -10.59 -14.94
CA GLN A 664 8.48 -10.00 -15.33
C GLN A 664 8.38 -10.01 -16.85
N GLY A 665 7.16 -10.08 -17.38
CA GLY A 665 6.99 -10.03 -18.83
C GLY A 665 5.58 -9.70 -19.27
N THR A 666 5.45 -9.34 -20.53
CA THR A 666 4.18 -9.09 -21.21
C THR A 666 4.22 -9.73 -22.58
N GLN A 667 3.10 -10.30 -23.00
CA GLN A 667 2.91 -10.84 -24.33
C GLN A 667 1.64 -10.25 -24.92
N VAL A 668 1.75 -9.72 -26.14
CA VAL A 668 0.63 -9.16 -26.90
C VAL A 668 0.46 -9.96 -28.19
N TYR A 669 -0.77 -10.39 -28.46
CA TYR A 669 -1.15 -11.07 -29.68
C TYR A 669 -1.73 -10.04 -30.64
N VAL A 670 -1.19 -10.01 -31.85
CA VAL A 670 -1.60 -9.11 -32.93
C VAL A 670 -2.15 -9.97 -34.09
N PRO A 671 -2.95 -9.42 -35.01
CA PRO A 671 -3.53 -10.22 -36.10
C PRO A 671 -2.48 -11.04 -36.87
N ASP A 672 -1.30 -10.47 -37.05
CA ASP A 672 -0.22 -11.05 -37.84
C ASP A 672 0.82 -11.81 -37.01
N GLY A 673 0.55 -12.09 -35.73
CA GLY A 673 1.46 -12.84 -34.87
C GLY A 673 1.42 -12.46 -33.40
N ARG A 674 2.59 -12.39 -32.75
CA ARG A 674 2.69 -12.03 -31.33
C ARG A 674 4.03 -11.39 -31.00
N SER A 675 4.03 -10.49 -30.03
CA SER A 675 5.24 -9.90 -29.46
C SER A 675 5.33 -10.18 -27.96
N GLU A 676 6.54 -10.38 -27.45
CA GLU A 676 6.85 -10.67 -26.07
C GLU A 676 7.97 -9.75 -25.57
N SER A 677 7.85 -9.28 -24.34
CA SER A 677 8.92 -8.66 -23.56
C SER A 677 9.11 -9.45 -22.28
N MET A 678 10.34 -9.85 -21.98
CA MET A 678 10.70 -10.57 -20.75
C MET A 678 11.92 -9.91 -20.10
N GLU A 679 11.70 -9.28 -18.96
CA GLU A 679 12.72 -8.61 -18.16
C GLU A 679 13.21 -9.52 -17.02
N ARG A 680 14.53 -9.50 -16.80
CA ARG A 680 15.23 -10.12 -15.69
C ARG A 680 16.08 -9.09 -14.94
N THR A 681 15.78 -8.92 -13.66
CA THR A 681 16.60 -8.11 -12.73
C THR A 681 17.30 -9.04 -11.73
N PRO A 682 18.64 -9.06 -11.65
CA PRO A 682 19.34 -9.91 -10.68
C PRO A 682 19.00 -9.55 -9.24
N GLY A 683 18.77 -10.59 -8.43
CA GLY A 683 18.59 -10.44 -6.98
C GLY A 683 19.91 -10.17 -6.27
N ARG A 684 19.83 -9.69 -5.03
CA ARG A 684 20.99 -9.27 -4.24
C ARG A 684 20.82 -9.64 -2.79
N ALA A 685 21.88 -10.14 -2.17
CA ALA A 685 21.99 -10.23 -0.73
C ALA A 685 22.62 -8.95 -0.18
N SER A 686 22.23 -8.53 1.01
CA SER A 686 22.86 -7.41 1.71
C SER A 686 22.97 -7.69 3.20
N LEU A 687 24.01 -7.14 3.84
CA LEU A 687 24.18 -7.17 5.29
C LEU A 687 23.79 -5.83 5.89
N ARG A 688 23.39 -5.85 7.15
CA ARG A 688 23.05 -4.65 7.91
C ARG A 688 23.49 -4.79 9.35
N LEU A 689 24.03 -3.70 9.90
CA LEU A 689 24.29 -3.50 11.31
C LEU A 689 23.31 -2.44 11.85
N ASN A 690 22.61 -2.78 12.92
CA ASN A 690 21.72 -1.88 13.63
C ASN A 690 22.21 -1.71 15.06
N TYR A 691 22.24 -0.47 15.54
CA TYR A 691 22.47 -0.13 16.94
C TYR A 691 21.29 0.71 17.45
N GLU A 692 20.73 0.35 18.60
CA GLU A 692 19.67 1.10 19.29
C GLU A 692 20.10 1.40 20.71
N HIS A 693 19.79 2.61 21.17
CA HIS A 693 20.01 3.02 22.54
C HIS A 693 18.85 3.87 23.07
N ARG A 694 18.42 3.57 24.29
CA ARG A 694 17.35 4.26 25.01
C ARG A 694 17.90 4.99 26.22
N PHE A 695 17.62 6.29 26.35
CA PHE A 695 17.97 7.10 27.52
C PHE A 695 16.78 7.26 28.47
#